data_AF-A0A932P006-F1
#
_entry.id   AF-A0A932P006-F1
#
_cell.length_a   1.000
_cell.length_b   1.000
_cell.length_c   1.000
_cell.angle_alpha   90.00
_cell.angle_beta   90.00
_cell.angle_gamma   90.00
#
_symmetry.space_group_name_H-M   'P 1'
#
loop_
_entity.id
_entity.type
_entity.pdbx_description
1 polymer ?
#
loop_
_entity_poly.entity_id
_entity_poly.type
_entity_poly.pdbx_seq_one_letter_code
_entity_poly.pdbx_strand_id
1 'polypeptide(L)'
;MESTATALLSSTPLLVVPSGGFFGLENSAFFKALLDEYVKRGGTLVVFSQQHGSWLDLVPGGVKGYGWLEDQSCQFASSFMEQPHPILAGQTKARPDHNVDGYLTDYPADTTVILRRMANGQPDLITYPYGNGQVVVTTIYSDVAFSLNQITADEKALLRDLLTWARKPAAVPMAKGGDSVAVQAEVVNRSPFTAATAHIVVADPDRSAVLLTQDVPVALGGGGTVTVPVSVPVPANAAVGIYHVDYLLFDTGGLLVQARTESDSGRFAVTNFPTEVVQRPDFGFSIQSDAENYVIGFPATFTFNIFNNTDVDRTFRVTWKLVHDLRKATDQNTITVGAHSTGNFVYVLPEARDTGLTAFLYDDSGSAAWIASAAKGFRIVGPLVNVAATFSKYVYDFGENASLAFRVSNRYPVSYKSTIRVSVANPLGISIFSTEIPNVQIPATGSIEQAVSFPIPADAISGTYVASVVVGSGSSARIGAGSARFDLPVGILSIAPQIPGVFVPDSSIGFQVANSGVSTVSNAVLTAKLTAGGGAVLWEASQPVAPLAPGAGTDVSVSVPLSNPSYGEYWLHYALSYGQGKVSQGSVPVQVRKAIDVRFDKPDYHVRQALGLTVRITNTGNFVADETLRLQIPDLGVDVSQPVTGLQPGQSVDVPFTFPLPATLSSGVHAMTVSLALPSGSAVEKPGSFFVPPARLSLSQGQTTFAAGDTVTVTAS
;
A
#
# COMPACT_ATOMS: atom_id res chain seq x y z
N MET A 1 -39.08 -11.17 -32.55
CA MET A 1 -38.64 -10.42 -31.37
C MET A 1 -38.52 -8.97 -31.78
N GLU A 2 -39.35 -8.12 -31.20
CA GLU A 2 -39.31 -6.67 -31.41
C GLU A 2 -37.98 -6.11 -30.87
N SER A 3 -37.32 -5.19 -31.59
CA SER A 3 -36.07 -4.60 -31.10
C SER A 3 -36.36 -3.70 -29.89
N THR A 4 -35.41 -3.59 -28.95
CA THR A 4 -35.56 -2.72 -27.76
C THR A 4 -35.95 -1.29 -28.12
N ALA A 5 -35.44 -0.75 -29.23
CA ALA A 5 -35.81 0.57 -29.74
C ALA A 5 -37.28 0.67 -30.19
N THR A 6 -37.81 -0.41 -30.81
CA THR A 6 -39.20 -0.45 -31.27
C THR A 6 -40.15 -0.56 -30.08
N ALA A 7 -39.81 -1.39 -29.08
CA ALA A 7 -40.55 -1.49 -27.83
C ALA A 7 -40.52 -0.16 -27.03
N LEU A 8 -39.38 0.56 -27.05
CA LEU A 8 -39.27 1.87 -26.43
C LEU A 8 -40.17 2.91 -27.14
N LEU A 9 -40.11 2.97 -28.46
CA LEU A 9 -40.92 3.90 -29.26
C LEU A 9 -42.41 3.63 -29.13
N SER A 10 -42.82 2.36 -29.04
CA SER A 10 -44.23 2.01 -28.81
C SER A 10 -44.72 2.39 -27.41
N SER A 11 -43.81 2.47 -26.43
CA SER A 11 -44.13 2.93 -25.07
C SER A 11 -44.16 4.45 -24.93
N THR A 12 -43.26 5.18 -25.60
CA THR A 12 -43.21 6.64 -25.57
C THR A 12 -42.65 7.23 -26.88
N PRO A 13 -43.31 8.23 -27.47
CA PRO A 13 -42.80 8.96 -28.64
C PRO A 13 -41.78 10.04 -28.29
N LEU A 14 -41.68 10.42 -27.01
CA LEU A 14 -40.74 11.42 -26.50
C LEU A 14 -39.85 10.78 -25.42
N LEU A 15 -38.55 10.87 -25.60
CA LEU A 15 -37.55 10.49 -24.63
C LEU A 15 -36.80 11.74 -24.17
N VAL A 16 -36.80 11.98 -22.86
CA VAL A 16 -36.08 13.09 -22.24
C VAL A 16 -34.88 12.52 -21.49
N VAL A 17 -33.69 12.99 -21.85
CA VAL A 17 -32.46 12.76 -21.09
C VAL A 17 -32.25 13.97 -20.18
N PRO A 18 -32.41 13.82 -18.85
CA PRO A 18 -32.24 14.92 -17.91
C PRO A 18 -30.77 15.37 -17.85
N SER A 19 -30.52 16.48 -17.16
CA SER A 19 -29.16 16.96 -16.98
C SER A 19 -28.31 15.93 -16.23
N GLY A 20 -27.17 15.58 -16.81
CA GLY A 20 -26.30 14.51 -16.32
C GLY A 20 -26.82 13.09 -16.53
N GLY A 21 -27.93 12.91 -17.27
CA GLY A 21 -28.54 11.61 -17.54
C GLY A 21 -27.65 10.61 -18.27
N PHE A 22 -26.52 11.04 -18.85
CA PHE A 22 -25.52 10.17 -19.45
C PHE A 22 -24.47 9.63 -18.48
N PHE A 23 -24.44 10.06 -17.23
CA PHE A 23 -23.47 9.58 -16.24
C PHE A 23 -23.58 8.06 -16.04
N GLY A 24 -22.45 7.35 -16.20
CA GLY A 24 -22.36 5.89 -16.17
C GLY A 24 -22.74 5.20 -17.48
N LEU A 25 -23.20 5.95 -18.48
CA LEU A 25 -23.59 5.46 -19.81
C LEU A 25 -22.69 6.01 -20.92
N GLU A 26 -21.81 6.97 -20.63
CA GLU A 26 -20.98 7.70 -21.60
C GLU A 26 -20.11 6.79 -22.48
N ASN A 27 -19.75 5.61 -21.98
CA ASN A 27 -18.95 4.62 -22.71
C ASN A 27 -19.79 3.45 -23.29
N SER A 28 -21.12 3.50 -23.19
CA SER A 28 -22.02 2.41 -23.59
C SER A 28 -22.34 2.47 -25.09
N ALA A 29 -21.65 1.64 -25.88
CA ALA A 29 -21.94 1.48 -27.31
C ALA A 29 -23.38 1.01 -27.57
N PHE A 30 -23.94 0.17 -26.68
CA PHE A 30 -25.32 -0.28 -26.77
C PHE A 30 -26.30 0.88 -26.60
N PHE A 31 -26.10 1.72 -25.57
CA PHE A 31 -27.01 2.84 -25.31
C PHE A 31 -26.96 3.87 -26.45
N LYS A 32 -25.77 4.17 -26.97
CA LYS A 32 -25.60 4.99 -28.17
C LYS A 32 -26.40 4.46 -29.36
N ALA A 33 -26.28 3.16 -29.65
CA ALA A 33 -27.02 2.52 -30.75
C ALA A 33 -28.54 2.50 -30.50
N LEU A 34 -28.98 2.39 -29.24
CA LEU A 34 -30.39 2.45 -28.88
C LEU A 34 -30.99 3.84 -29.15
N LEU A 35 -30.31 4.92 -28.74
CA LEU A 35 -30.76 6.29 -29.00
C LEU A 35 -30.80 6.58 -30.51
N ASP A 36 -29.75 6.17 -31.23
CA ASP A 36 -29.66 6.28 -32.69
C ASP A 36 -30.86 5.62 -33.39
N GLU A 37 -31.15 4.36 -33.05
CA GLU A 37 -32.25 3.60 -33.65
C GLU A 37 -33.64 4.13 -33.22
N TYR A 38 -33.78 4.56 -31.96
CA TYR A 38 -35.03 5.15 -31.44
C TYR A 38 -35.43 6.40 -32.24
N VAL A 39 -34.47 7.32 -32.45
CA VAL A 39 -34.75 8.55 -33.21
C VAL A 39 -34.95 8.24 -34.69
N LYS A 40 -34.12 7.37 -35.29
CA LYS A 40 -34.29 6.96 -36.71
C LYS A 40 -35.68 6.43 -37.02
N ARG A 41 -36.32 5.75 -36.06
CA ARG A 41 -37.67 5.19 -36.21
C ARG A 41 -38.82 6.17 -36.00
N GLY A 42 -38.54 7.42 -35.61
CA GLY A 42 -39.55 8.46 -35.42
C GLY A 42 -39.68 8.97 -33.99
N GLY A 43 -38.84 8.50 -33.06
CA GLY A 43 -38.80 9.03 -31.70
C GLY A 43 -38.28 10.45 -31.65
N THR A 44 -38.78 11.24 -30.70
CA THR A 44 -38.23 12.56 -30.36
C THR A 44 -37.32 12.42 -29.16
N LEU A 45 -36.10 12.95 -29.26
CA LEU A 45 -35.10 12.95 -28.20
C LEU A 45 -34.84 14.38 -27.74
N VAL A 46 -35.01 14.66 -26.44
CA VAL A 46 -34.63 15.92 -25.82
C VAL A 46 -33.50 15.66 -24.83
N VAL A 47 -32.36 16.31 -25.01
CA VAL A 47 -31.18 16.16 -24.15
C VAL A 47 -30.86 17.48 -23.46
N PHE A 48 -30.94 17.48 -22.13
CA PHE A 48 -30.53 18.61 -21.29
C PHE A 48 -29.01 18.61 -21.05
N SER A 49 -28.50 19.61 -20.31
CA SER A 49 -27.06 19.82 -20.11
C SER A 49 -26.35 18.56 -19.58
N GLN A 50 -25.14 18.26 -20.08
CA GLN A 50 -24.35 17.08 -19.67
C GLN A 50 -23.03 17.51 -19.01
N GLN A 51 -22.43 16.63 -18.21
CA GLN A 51 -21.31 17.01 -17.34
C GLN A 51 -20.07 17.40 -18.14
N HIS A 52 -19.84 16.63 -19.20
CA HIS A 52 -18.74 16.78 -20.13
C HIS A 52 -19.28 16.76 -21.55
N GLY A 53 -18.63 17.50 -22.43
CA GLY A 53 -18.92 17.59 -23.85
C GLY A 53 -18.72 16.25 -24.55
N SER A 54 -17.77 15.44 -24.09
CA SER A 54 -17.56 14.07 -24.58
C SER A 54 -18.76 13.16 -24.39
N TRP A 55 -19.68 13.47 -23.46
CA TRP A 55 -20.89 12.68 -23.27
C TRP A 55 -21.94 12.97 -24.35
N LEU A 56 -21.83 14.11 -25.04
CA LEU A 56 -22.69 14.44 -26.19
C LEU A 56 -22.43 13.51 -27.38
N ASP A 57 -21.34 12.74 -27.39
CA ASP A 57 -21.07 11.70 -28.39
C ASP A 57 -22.15 10.59 -28.39
N LEU A 58 -22.97 10.47 -27.34
CA LEU A 58 -24.13 9.59 -27.29
C LEU A 58 -25.32 10.14 -28.10
N VAL A 59 -25.36 11.43 -28.37
CA VAL A 59 -26.44 12.08 -29.10
C VAL A 59 -26.33 11.77 -30.61
N PRO A 60 -27.37 11.23 -31.25
CA PRO A 60 -27.35 10.93 -32.68
C PRO A 60 -27.11 12.19 -33.53
N GLY A 61 -26.29 12.12 -34.57
CA GLY A 61 -25.99 13.27 -35.45
C GLY A 61 -24.62 13.93 -35.22
N GLY A 62 -23.83 13.44 -34.28
CA GLY A 62 -22.44 13.89 -34.09
C GLY A 62 -22.34 15.25 -33.41
N VAL A 63 -23.25 15.54 -32.47
CA VAL A 63 -23.23 16.77 -31.69
C VAL A 63 -22.01 16.77 -30.78
N LYS A 64 -21.28 17.89 -30.78
CA LYS A 64 -20.17 18.15 -29.86
C LYS A 64 -20.41 19.46 -29.14
N GLY A 65 -19.74 19.59 -28.00
CA GLY A 65 -19.82 20.78 -27.19
C GLY A 65 -18.96 20.67 -25.97
N TYR A 66 -19.28 21.47 -24.97
CA TYR A 66 -18.72 21.43 -23.64
C TYR A 66 -19.85 21.33 -22.63
N GLY A 67 -19.62 20.55 -21.58
CA GLY A 67 -20.54 20.35 -20.47
C GLY A 67 -20.30 21.34 -19.32
N TRP A 68 -21.12 21.23 -18.27
CA TRP A 68 -21.07 22.18 -17.16
C TRP A 68 -19.80 22.11 -16.31
N LEU A 69 -19.04 21.01 -16.32
CA LEU A 69 -17.73 21.01 -15.66
C LEU A 69 -16.66 21.71 -16.51
N GLU A 70 -16.81 21.73 -17.82
CA GLU A 70 -15.81 22.31 -18.72
C GLU A 70 -16.02 23.82 -18.88
N ASP A 71 -17.27 24.29 -18.86
CA ASP A 71 -17.63 25.71 -18.97
C ASP A 71 -18.81 26.05 -18.04
N GLN A 72 -18.53 26.83 -16.99
CA GLN A 72 -19.51 27.29 -16.01
C GLN A 72 -19.84 28.76 -16.26
N SER A 73 -21.12 29.11 -16.25
CA SER A 73 -21.59 30.43 -16.65
C SER A 73 -22.76 30.97 -15.85
N CYS A 74 -23.34 32.06 -16.38
CA CYS A 74 -24.28 32.96 -15.74
C CYS A 74 -25.73 32.46 -15.80
N GLN A 75 -26.51 32.88 -14.81
CA GLN A 75 -27.94 32.56 -14.66
C GLN A 75 -28.89 33.58 -15.33
N PHE A 76 -28.50 34.85 -15.44
CA PHE A 76 -29.38 35.94 -15.88
C PHE A 76 -28.97 36.50 -17.23
N ALA A 77 -29.95 36.82 -18.09
CA ALA A 77 -29.75 37.31 -19.45
C ALA A 77 -28.64 36.54 -20.20
N SER A 78 -28.66 35.21 -20.08
CA SER A 78 -27.55 34.33 -20.42
C SER A 78 -27.66 33.77 -21.83
N SER A 79 -28.87 33.71 -22.38
CA SER A 79 -29.18 33.32 -23.76
C SER A 79 -29.82 34.48 -24.53
N PHE A 80 -29.79 34.42 -25.85
CA PHE A 80 -30.60 35.26 -26.75
C PHE A 80 -31.20 34.42 -27.89
N MET A 81 -32.33 34.89 -28.40
CA MET A 81 -33.05 34.23 -29.49
C MET A 81 -32.36 34.47 -30.83
N GLU A 82 -31.88 33.40 -31.47
CA GLU A 82 -31.33 33.46 -32.83
C GLU A 82 -32.46 33.61 -33.85
N GLN A 83 -33.52 32.81 -33.69
CA GLN A 83 -34.68 32.85 -34.56
C GLN A 83 -35.98 32.45 -33.84
N PRO A 84 -37.13 33.01 -34.27
CA PRO A 84 -38.46 32.59 -33.84
C PRO A 84 -38.68 31.07 -33.94
N HIS A 85 -39.12 30.43 -32.85
CA HIS A 85 -39.46 29.00 -32.86
C HIS A 85 -40.59 28.69 -31.84
N PRO A 86 -41.52 27.75 -32.11
CA PRO A 86 -42.59 27.41 -31.16
C PRO A 86 -42.12 26.96 -29.77
N ILE A 87 -40.92 26.36 -29.65
CA ILE A 87 -40.29 26.03 -28.36
C ILE A 87 -40.15 27.28 -27.46
N LEU A 88 -39.99 28.45 -28.06
CA LEU A 88 -39.84 29.71 -27.34
C LEU A 88 -41.17 30.43 -27.10
N ALA A 89 -42.34 29.84 -27.40
CA ALA A 89 -43.62 30.55 -27.46
C ALA A 89 -43.93 31.40 -26.20
N GLY A 90 -43.60 30.92 -25.01
CA GLY A 90 -43.78 31.60 -23.74
C GLY A 90 -42.70 32.62 -23.38
N GLN A 91 -41.64 32.74 -24.20
CA GLN A 91 -40.58 33.72 -24.00
C GLN A 91 -41.03 35.11 -24.48
N THR A 92 -40.80 36.12 -23.63
CA THR A 92 -41.19 37.52 -23.89
C THR A 92 -40.02 38.49 -23.87
N LYS A 93 -38.82 38.02 -23.50
CA LYS A 93 -37.58 38.80 -23.44
C LYS A 93 -36.64 38.40 -24.57
N ALA A 94 -35.86 39.35 -25.06
CA ALA A 94 -34.83 39.06 -26.07
C ALA A 94 -33.62 38.35 -25.46
N ARG A 95 -33.42 38.54 -24.15
CA ARG A 95 -32.39 37.90 -23.34
C ARG A 95 -33.04 37.22 -22.14
N PRO A 96 -33.64 36.03 -22.34
CA PRO A 96 -34.27 35.30 -21.25
C PRO A 96 -33.26 34.87 -20.18
N ASP A 97 -33.75 34.74 -18.95
CA ASP A 97 -32.96 34.34 -17.79
C ASP A 97 -32.89 32.81 -17.71
N HIS A 98 -31.89 32.18 -18.34
CA HIS A 98 -31.68 30.73 -18.31
C HIS A 98 -30.45 30.35 -17.49
N ASN A 99 -30.54 29.30 -16.69
CA ASN A 99 -29.35 28.69 -16.12
C ASN A 99 -28.67 27.84 -17.19
N VAL A 100 -27.54 28.32 -17.71
CA VAL A 100 -26.80 27.70 -18.82
C VAL A 100 -25.34 27.51 -18.45
N ASP A 101 -24.88 26.26 -18.55
CA ASP A 101 -23.49 25.88 -18.37
C ASP A 101 -23.12 24.94 -19.52
N GLY A 102 -21.99 25.20 -20.19
CA GLY A 102 -21.65 24.53 -21.45
C GLY A 102 -22.22 25.21 -22.70
N TYR A 103 -21.78 24.75 -23.86
CA TYR A 103 -22.24 25.22 -25.17
C TYR A 103 -21.93 24.20 -26.27
N LEU A 104 -22.58 24.31 -27.42
CA LEU A 104 -22.42 23.39 -28.54
C LEU A 104 -21.45 23.95 -29.59
N THR A 105 -20.67 23.09 -30.23
CA THR A 105 -19.60 23.46 -31.17
C THR A 105 -19.68 22.78 -32.52
N ASP A 106 -20.32 21.61 -32.59
CA ASP A 106 -20.48 20.83 -33.82
C ASP A 106 -21.86 20.19 -33.80
N TYR A 107 -22.53 20.18 -34.95
CA TYR A 107 -23.90 19.69 -35.11
C TYR A 107 -24.25 19.56 -36.62
N PRO A 108 -25.28 18.78 -36.98
CA PRO A 108 -25.69 18.59 -38.37
C PRO A 108 -25.98 19.90 -39.13
N ALA A 109 -25.76 19.90 -40.45
CA ALA A 109 -25.91 21.10 -41.28
C ALA A 109 -27.35 21.62 -41.38
N ASP A 110 -28.35 20.76 -41.19
CA ASP A 110 -29.79 21.08 -41.16
C ASP A 110 -30.29 21.49 -39.77
N THR A 111 -29.38 21.81 -38.85
CA THR A 111 -29.70 22.28 -37.52
C THR A 111 -30.32 23.66 -37.52
N THR A 112 -31.45 23.76 -36.81
CA THR A 112 -32.06 25.01 -36.38
C THR A 112 -31.45 25.40 -35.04
N VAL A 113 -30.59 26.42 -35.03
CA VAL A 113 -30.13 27.06 -33.78
C VAL A 113 -31.25 27.95 -33.26
N ILE A 114 -31.74 27.68 -32.05
CA ILE A 114 -32.89 28.38 -31.48
C ILE A 114 -32.41 29.47 -30.51
N LEU A 115 -31.49 29.11 -29.62
CA LEU A 115 -30.86 30.03 -28.68
C LEU A 115 -29.34 29.98 -28.80
N ARG A 116 -28.71 31.11 -28.49
CA ARG A 116 -27.26 31.25 -28.34
C ARG A 116 -26.93 31.91 -27.01
N ARG A 117 -25.74 31.62 -26.50
CA ARG A 117 -25.23 32.24 -25.28
C ARG A 117 -24.75 33.65 -25.51
N MET A 118 -25.06 34.52 -24.56
CA MET A 118 -24.54 35.88 -24.50
C MET A 118 -23.02 35.92 -24.23
N ALA A 119 -22.48 34.93 -23.51
CA ALA A 119 -21.07 34.94 -23.10
C ALA A 119 -20.09 34.75 -24.27
N ASN A 120 -20.43 33.93 -25.27
CA ASN A 120 -19.51 33.56 -26.35
C ASN A 120 -20.18 33.38 -27.73
N GLY A 121 -21.49 33.63 -27.85
CA GLY A 121 -22.24 33.50 -29.10
C GLY A 121 -22.46 32.07 -29.59
N GLN A 122 -22.08 31.05 -28.82
CA GLN A 122 -22.24 29.65 -29.20
C GLN A 122 -23.66 29.15 -28.87
N PRO A 123 -24.21 28.17 -29.61
CA PRO A 123 -25.53 27.63 -29.34
C PRO A 123 -25.65 26.97 -27.96
N ASP A 124 -26.78 27.21 -27.30
CA ASP A 124 -27.21 26.54 -26.06
C ASP A 124 -28.57 25.84 -26.19
N LEU A 125 -29.28 26.02 -27.30
CA LEU A 125 -30.46 25.23 -27.66
C LEU A 125 -30.53 25.07 -29.18
N ILE A 126 -30.51 23.82 -29.64
CA ILE A 126 -30.62 23.46 -31.06
C ILE A 126 -31.67 22.37 -31.27
N THR A 127 -32.18 22.28 -32.49
CA THR A 127 -32.99 21.14 -32.95
C THR A 127 -32.63 20.76 -34.39
N TYR A 128 -32.69 19.47 -34.72
CA TYR A 128 -32.50 18.97 -36.09
C TYR A 128 -33.22 17.63 -36.32
N PRO A 129 -33.66 17.35 -37.56
CA PRO A 129 -34.23 16.06 -37.90
C PRO A 129 -33.14 14.98 -37.94
N TYR A 130 -33.50 13.76 -37.55
CA TYR A 130 -32.57 12.62 -37.63
C TYR A 130 -33.33 11.33 -37.97
N GLY A 131 -33.10 10.78 -39.16
CA GLY A 131 -33.96 9.74 -39.72
C GLY A 131 -35.42 10.21 -39.81
N ASN A 132 -36.36 9.46 -39.23
CA ASN A 132 -37.78 9.86 -39.18
C ASN A 132 -38.15 10.66 -37.93
N GLY A 133 -37.21 10.87 -37.00
CA GLY A 133 -37.43 11.52 -35.71
C GLY A 133 -36.80 12.90 -35.61
N GLN A 134 -36.75 13.41 -34.39
CA GLN A 134 -36.24 14.75 -34.08
C GLN A 134 -35.33 14.71 -32.86
N VAL A 135 -34.28 15.53 -32.88
CA VAL A 135 -33.37 15.72 -31.75
C VAL A 135 -33.37 17.17 -31.33
N VAL A 136 -33.51 17.40 -30.03
CA VAL A 136 -33.29 18.68 -29.37
C VAL A 136 -32.15 18.51 -28.36
N VAL A 137 -31.17 19.42 -28.41
CA VAL A 137 -30.07 19.44 -27.45
C VAL A 137 -29.98 20.82 -26.83
N THR A 138 -29.87 20.87 -25.50
CA THR A 138 -29.67 22.12 -24.78
C THR A 138 -28.62 21.97 -23.69
N THR A 139 -27.87 23.05 -23.46
CA THR A 139 -26.96 23.19 -22.30
C THR A 139 -27.60 23.96 -21.14
N ILE A 140 -28.89 24.29 -21.27
CA ILE A 140 -29.72 24.80 -20.18
C ILE A 140 -30.03 23.63 -19.23
N TYR A 141 -29.98 23.87 -17.92
CA TYR A 141 -30.16 22.85 -16.88
C TYR A 141 -31.37 23.13 -15.98
N SER A 142 -32.51 23.49 -16.59
CA SER A 142 -33.73 23.88 -15.87
C SER A 142 -34.22 22.83 -14.86
N ASP A 143 -34.02 21.55 -15.16
CA ASP A 143 -34.40 20.43 -14.30
C ASP A 143 -33.56 20.38 -13.00
N VAL A 144 -32.25 20.58 -13.11
CA VAL A 144 -31.36 20.73 -11.95
C VAL A 144 -31.63 22.04 -11.23
N ALA A 145 -31.78 23.14 -11.95
CA ALA A 145 -32.10 24.45 -11.36
C ALA A 145 -33.40 24.39 -10.54
N PHE A 146 -34.42 23.63 -10.99
CA PHE A 146 -35.64 23.39 -10.21
C PHE A 146 -35.33 22.70 -8.88
N SER A 147 -34.53 21.62 -8.90
CA SER A 147 -34.15 20.89 -7.68
C SER A 147 -33.35 21.73 -6.67
N LEU A 148 -32.63 22.75 -7.17
CA LEU A 148 -31.82 23.67 -6.36
C LEU A 148 -32.57 24.95 -5.96
N ASN A 149 -33.87 25.06 -6.27
CA ASN A 149 -34.67 26.28 -6.10
C ASN A 149 -34.11 27.52 -6.83
N GLN A 150 -33.47 27.31 -7.97
CA GLN A 150 -32.85 28.34 -8.81
C GLN A 150 -33.56 28.55 -10.16
N ILE A 151 -34.58 27.75 -10.47
CA ILE A 151 -35.33 27.88 -11.73
C ILE A 151 -36.00 29.25 -11.85
N THR A 152 -35.89 29.86 -13.02
CA THR A 152 -36.51 31.15 -13.34
C THR A 152 -37.93 30.96 -13.92
N ALA A 153 -38.66 32.07 -14.10
CA ALA A 153 -39.94 32.02 -14.82
C ALA A 153 -39.76 31.72 -16.31
N ASP A 154 -38.69 32.25 -16.92
CA ASP A 154 -38.37 32.03 -18.33
C ASP A 154 -38.04 30.55 -18.59
N GLU A 155 -37.33 29.88 -17.68
CA GLU A 155 -37.05 28.44 -17.78
C GLU A 155 -38.28 27.56 -17.61
N LYS A 156 -39.23 27.94 -16.74
CA LYS A 156 -40.51 27.21 -16.61
C LYS A 156 -41.31 27.30 -17.90
N ALA A 157 -41.38 28.49 -18.50
CA ALA A 157 -42.04 28.69 -19.79
C ALA A 157 -41.35 27.89 -20.90
N LEU A 158 -40.00 27.93 -20.95
CA LEU A 158 -39.21 27.17 -21.91
C LEU A 158 -39.47 25.66 -21.78
N LEU A 159 -39.41 25.11 -20.57
CA LEU A 159 -39.60 23.68 -20.33
C LEU A 159 -41.01 23.23 -20.73
N ARG A 160 -42.05 24.01 -20.37
CA ARG A 160 -43.43 23.74 -20.74
C ARG A 160 -43.60 23.68 -22.26
N ASP A 161 -43.11 24.68 -22.97
CA ASP A 161 -43.32 24.80 -24.42
C ASP A 161 -42.42 23.83 -25.19
N LEU A 162 -41.17 23.61 -24.75
CA LEU A 162 -40.26 22.60 -25.28
C LEU A 162 -40.87 21.20 -25.23
N LEU A 163 -41.31 20.76 -24.05
CA LEU A 163 -41.86 19.41 -23.89
C LEU A 163 -43.19 19.24 -24.62
N THR A 164 -44.01 20.28 -24.68
CA THR A 164 -45.28 20.27 -25.42
C THR A 164 -45.04 20.16 -26.93
N TRP A 165 -44.07 20.90 -27.47
CA TRP A 165 -43.67 20.79 -28.86
C TRP A 165 -43.05 19.42 -29.17
N ALA A 166 -42.16 18.93 -28.31
CA ALA A 166 -41.40 17.70 -28.51
C ALA A 166 -42.24 16.41 -28.48
N ARG A 167 -43.48 16.43 -27.98
CA ARG A 167 -44.38 15.27 -28.03
C ARG A 167 -44.84 14.93 -29.45
N LYS A 168 -44.98 15.93 -30.32
CA LYS A 168 -45.30 15.76 -31.74
C LYS A 168 -44.65 16.92 -32.50
N PRO A 169 -43.33 16.87 -32.74
CA PRO A 169 -42.61 17.95 -33.39
C PRO A 169 -43.08 18.03 -34.84
N ALA A 170 -43.96 18.99 -35.08
CA ALA A 170 -44.56 19.33 -36.36
C ALA A 170 -44.62 20.85 -36.48
N ALA A 171 -45.09 21.35 -37.61
CA ALA A 171 -45.40 22.76 -37.76
C ALA A 171 -46.54 23.13 -36.77
N VAL A 172 -46.17 23.71 -35.64
CA VAL A 172 -47.10 24.34 -34.68
C VAL A 172 -47.35 25.76 -35.19
N PRO A 173 -48.57 26.10 -35.65
CA PRO A 173 -48.87 27.44 -36.14
C PRO A 173 -48.62 28.47 -35.03
N MET A 174 -48.05 29.60 -35.40
CA MET A 174 -47.73 30.68 -34.49
C MET A 174 -48.67 31.85 -34.74
N ALA A 175 -49.27 32.38 -33.67
CA ALA A 175 -50.20 33.49 -33.69
C ALA A 175 -49.88 34.52 -32.61
N LYS A 176 -50.48 35.70 -32.73
CA LYS A 176 -50.45 36.78 -31.75
C LYS A 176 -51.84 36.94 -31.11
N GLY A 177 -51.88 37.63 -29.98
CA GLY A 177 -53.14 38.06 -29.39
C GLY A 177 -53.96 38.90 -30.37
N GLY A 178 -55.22 38.52 -30.60
CA GLY A 178 -56.13 39.15 -31.56
C GLY A 178 -56.29 38.39 -32.88
N ASP A 179 -55.44 37.39 -33.16
CA ASP A 179 -55.54 36.57 -34.37
C ASP A 179 -56.65 35.51 -34.27
N SER A 180 -56.92 34.82 -35.39
CA SER A 180 -57.69 33.57 -35.41
C SER A 180 -56.86 32.47 -36.06
N VAL A 181 -56.78 31.31 -35.40
CA VAL A 181 -55.94 30.19 -35.84
C VAL A 181 -56.81 29.02 -36.24
N ALA A 182 -56.57 28.47 -37.44
CA ALA A 182 -57.19 27.23 -37.88
C ALA A 182 -56.22 26.06 -37.63
N VAL A 183 -56.69 25.06 -36.88
CA VAL A 183 -55.91 23.87 -36.52
C VAL A 183 -56.71 22.60 -36.77
N GLN A 184 -56.00 21.47 -36.90
CA GLN A 184 -56.59 20.17 -37.18
C GLN A 184 -56.32 19.23 -36.00
N ALA A 185 -57.37 18.87 -35.26
CA ALA A 185 -57.30 18.03 -34.07
C ALA A 185 -57.71 16.58 -34.40
N GLU A 186 -56.77 15.67 -34.26
CA GLU A 186 -56.95 14.23 -34.38
C GLU A 186 -57.62 13.68 -33.12
N VAL A 187 -58.82 13.15 -33.30
CA VAL A 187 -59.66 12.56 -32.26
C VAL A 187 -59.65 11.06 -32.45
N VAL A 188 -59.25 10.32 -31.41
CA VAL A 188 -59.14 8.86 -31.42
C VAL A 188 -60.07 8.27 -30.38
N ASN A 189 -60.94 7.35 -30.80
CA ASN A 189 -61.78 6.60 -29.89
C ASN A 189 -61.02 5.37 -29.38
N ARG A 190 -60.52 5.44 -28.16
CA ARG A 190 -59.82 4.37 -27.45
C ARG A 190 -60.77 3.48 -26.64
N SER A 191 -62.06 3.83 -26.59
CA SER A 191 -63.09 3.01 -25.93
C SER A 191 -63.60 1.92 -26.88
N PRO A 192 -64.23 0.84 -26.37
CA PRO A 192 -64.90 -0.15 -27.22
C PRO A 192 -66.26 0.32 -27.76
N PHE A 193 -66.78 1.47 -27.29
CA PHE A 193 -68.12 1.96 -27.63
C PHE A 193 -68.07 2.95 -28.80
N THR A 194 -69.15 3.03 -29.58
CA THR A 194 -69.24 4.02 -30.66
C THR A 194 -69.48 5.41 -30.09
N ALA A 195 -68.63 6.37 -30.48
CA ALA A 195 -68.81 7.79 -30.18
C ALA A 195 -69.56 8.50 -31.32
N ALA A 196 -70.52 9.34 -30.93
CA ALA A 196 -71.35 10.16 -31.81
C ALA A 196 -71.01 11.66 -31.74
N THR A 197 -70.34 12.12 -30.68
CA THR A 197 -69.94 13.52 -30.51
C THR A 197 -68.55 13.60 -29.88
N ALA A 198 -67.70 14.46 -30.44
CA ALA A 198 -66.43 14.87 -29.88
C ALA A 198 -66.59 16.28 -29.28
N HIS A 199 -66.46 16.40 -27.97
CA HIS A 199 -66.43 17.68 -27.26
C HIS A 199 -64.99 18.17 -27.17
N ILE A 200 -64.60 19.08 -28.05
CA ILE A 200 -63.26 19.67 -28.12
C ILE A 200 -63.12 20.75 -27.05
N VAL A 201 -61.98 20.77 -26.36
CA VAL A 201 -61.62 21.76 -25.35
C VAL A 201 -60.24 22.31 -25.69
N VAL A 202 -60.16 23.60 -25.99
CA VAL A 202 -58.88 24.31 -26.17
C VAL A 202 -58.53 24.99 -24.85
N ALA A 203 -57.41 24.61 -24.25
CA ALA A 203 -56.93 25.18 -22.99
C ALA A 203 -55.68 26.04 -23.20
N ASP A 204 -55.49 27.01 -22.31
CA ASP A 204 -54.27 27.81 -22.24
C ASP A 204 -53.02 26.94 -21.96
N PRO A 205 -51.80 27.48 -22.13
CA PRO A 205 -50.58 26.70 -22.00
C PRO A 205 -50.38 26.04 -20.63
N ASP A 206 -50.86 26.69 -19.55
CA ASP A 206 -50.77 26.15 -18.19
C ASP A 206 -51.98 25.29 -17.79
N ARG A 207 -52.96 25.13 -18.71
CA ARG A 207 -54.24 24.44 -18.52
C ARG A 207 -55.07 24.99 -17.36
N SER A 208 -54.83 26.23 -17.00
CA SER A 208 -55.53 26.97 -15.95
C SER A 208 -56.87 27.55 -16.44
N ALA A 209 -57.00 27.75 -17.76
CA ALA A 209 -58.18 28.34 -18.38
C ALA A 209 -58.56 27.61 -19.67
N VAL A 210 -59.86 27.59 -19.97
CA VAL A 210 -60.41 27.09 -21.24
C VAL A 210 -60.68 28.29 -22.15
N LEU A 211 -60.11 28.24 -23.34
CA LEU A 211 -60.27 29.28 -24.35
C LEU A 211 -61.49 29.05 -25.24
N LEU A 212 -61.73 27.80 -25.62
CA LEU A 212 -62.83 27.41 -26.51
C LEU A 212 -63.32 26.01 -26.13
N THR A 213 -64.63 25.81 -26.22
CA THR A 213 -65.24 24.48 -26.30
C THR A 213 -66.07 24.36 -27.56
N GLN A 214 -66.02 23.21 -28.23
CA GLN A 214 -66.77 22.97 -29.46
C GLN A 214 -67.25 21.52 -29.53
N ASP A 215 -68.55 21.31 -29.67
CA ASP A 215 -69.12 20.00 -29.96
C ASP A 215 -69.12 19.73 -31.47
N VAL A 216 -68.55 18.60 -31.86
CA VAL A 216 -68.47 18.17 -33.26
C VAL A 216 -69.10 16.79 -33.40
N PRO A 217 -70.13 16.62 -34.26
CA PRO A 217 -70.67 15.31 -34.59
C PRO A 217 -69.59 14.44 -35.22
N VAL A 218 -69.45 13.21 -34.72
CA VAL A 218 -68.50 12.21 -35.23
C VAL A 218 -69.20 10.85 -35.36
N ALA A 219 -68.64 9.95 -36.16
CA ALA A 219 -69.09 8.57 -36.25
C ALA A 219 -67.88 7.64 -36.06
N LEU A 220 -67.47 7.45 -34.80
CA LEU A 220 -66.24 6.73 -34.46
C LEU A 220 -66.55 5.45 -33.71
N GLY A 221 -66.37 4.30 -34.36
CA GLY A 221 -66.28 3.02 -33.67
C GLY A 221 -65.05 2.94 -32.75
N GLY A 222 -64.99 1.92 -31.90
CA GLY A 222 -63.82 1.68 -31.07
C GLY A 222 -62.56 1.46 -31.90
N GLY A 223 -61.46 2.13 -31.53
CA GLY A 223 -60.21 2.19 -32.28
C GLY A 223 -60.20 3.17 -33.47
N GLY A 224 -61.32 3.82 -33.79
CA GLY A 224 -61.42 4.75 -34.91
C GLY A 224 -60.76 6.11 -34.66
N THR A 225 -60.32 6.76 -35.74
CA THR A 225 -59.70 8.10 -35.73
C THR A 225 -60.40 9.04 -36.72
N VAL A 226 -60.55 10.31 -36.37
CA VAL A 226 -60.99 11.39 -37.28
C VAL A 226 -60.21 12.67 -37.03
N THR A 227 -60.03 13.48 -38.06
CA THR A 227 -59.47 14.83 -37.93
C THR A 227 -60.59 15.86 -37.90
N VAL A 228 -60.62 16.67 -36.84
CA VAL A 228 -61.61 17.71 -36.59
C VAL A 228 -60.98 19.09 -36.83
N PRO A 229 -61.51 19.91 -37.76
CA PRO A 229 -61.06 21.29 -37.91
C PRO A 229 -61.58 22.15 -36.76
N VAL A 230 -60.68 22.91 -36.15
CA VAL A 230 -60.98 23.84 -35.05
C VAL A 230 -60.49 25.23 -35.44
N SER A 231 -61.37 26.24 -35.37
CA SER A 231 -61.00 27.65 -35.57
C SER A 231 -61.04 28.35 -34.22
N VAL A 232 -59.88 28.80 -33.76
CA VAL A 232 -59.69 29.35 -32.42
C VAL A 232 -59.46 30.86 -32.52
N PRO A 233 -60.41 31.70 -32.04
CA PRO A 233 -60.14 33.13 -31.87
C PRO A 233 -59.20 33.32 -30.67
N VAL A 234 -58.08 34.01 -30.87
CA VAL A 234 -57.07 34.28 -29.83
C VAL A 234 -57.35 35.67 -29.24
N PRO A 235 -57.70 35.78 -27.95
CA PRO A 235 -57.90 37.07 -27.28
C PRO A 235 -56.64 37.94 -27.34
N ALA A 236 -56.82 39.27 -27.38
CA ALA A 236 -55.70 40.21 -27.40
C ALA A 236 -54.76 40.05 -26.19
N ASN A 237 -55.29 39.63 -25.05
CA ASN A 237 -54.58 39.38 -23.79
C ASN A 237 -54.34 37.87 -23.51
N ALA A 238 -54.38 37.03 -24.55
CA ALA A 238 -54.12 35.61 -24.42
C ALA A 238 -52.73 35.35 -23.79
N ALA A 239 -52.64 34.36 -22.90
CA ALA A 239 -51.37 33.92 -22.34
C ALA A 239 -50.45 33.41 -23.46
N VAL A 240 -49.14 33.66 -23.34
CA VAL A 240 -48.14 33.18 -24.30
C VAL A 240 -47.71 31.74 -23.98
N GLY A 241 -47.43 30.96 -25.02
CA GLY A 241 -47.09 29.54 -24.93
C GLY A 241 -47.84 28.67 -25.93
N ILE A 242 -47.68 27.36 -25.82
CA ILE A 242 -48.36 26.39 -26.69
C ILE A 242 -49.70 25.97 -26.07
N TYR A 243 -50.80 26.21 -26.78
CA TYR A 243 -52.14 25.87 -26.35
C TYR A 243 -52.42 24.39 -26.59
N HIS A 244 -53.19 23.80 -25.67
CA HIS A 244 -53.54 22.38 -25.68
C HIS A 244 -54.93 22.17 -26.28
N VAL A 245 -55.08 21.10 -27.06
CA VAL A 245 -56.39 20.66 -27.55
C VAL A 245 -56.70 19.31 -26.93
N ASP A 246 -57.73 19.28 -26.10
CA ASP A 246 -58.27 18.06 -25.50
C ASP A 246 -59.64 17.73 -26.10
N TYR A 247 -60.09 16.49 -25.92
CA TYR A 247 -61.43 16.08 -26.32
C TYR A 247 -62.03 15.06 -25.35
N LEU A 248 -63.36 15.07 -25.27
CA LEU A 248 -64.17 14.01 -24.66
C LEU A 248 -65.03 13.37 -25.74
N LEU A 249 -65.37 12.09 -25.59
CA LEU A 249 -66.26 11.41 -26.52
C LEU A 249 -67.55 11.00 -25.83
N PHE A 250 -68.67 11.26 -26.50
CA PHE A 250 -70.01 10.90 -26.06
C PHE A 250 -70.70 10.01 -27.09
N ASP A 251 -71.53 9.08 -26.63
CA ASP A 251 -72.39 8.26 -27.50
C ASP A 251 -73.63 9.03 -28.00
N THR A 252 -74.50 8.36 -28.76
CA THR A 252 -75.75 8.95 -29.28
C THR A 252 -76.77 9.30 -28.18
N GLY A 253 -76.63 8.73 -26.97
CA GLY A 253 -77.44 9.05 -25.80
C GLY A 253 -76.86 10.18 -24.94
N GLY A 254 -75.71 10.74 -25.32
CA GLY A 254 -75.00 11.77 -24.54
C GLY A 254 -74.23 11.21 -23.34
N LEU A 255 -74.01 9.90 -23.25
CA LEU A 255 -73.19 9.29 -22.21
C LEU A 255 -71.72 9.38 -22.58
N LEU A 256 -70.87 9.70 -21.59
CA LEU A 256 -69.43 9.77 -21.75
C LEU A 256 -68.85 8.38 -22.03
N VAL A 257 -68.28 8.17 -23.21
CA VAL A 257 -67.61 6.91 -23.60
C VAL A 257 -66.09 7.00 -23.51
N GLN A 258 -65.52 8.21 -23.58
CA GLN A 258 -64.10 8.44 -23.32
C GLN A 258 -63.90 9.74 -22.55
N ALA A 259 -63.22 9.64 -21.41
CA ALA A 259 -62.83 10.79 -20.61
C ALA A 259 -61.87 11.73 -21.36
N ARG A 260 -61.72 12.95 -20.83
CA ARG A 260 -60.86 13.99 -21.40
C ARG A 260 -59.48 13.45 -21.73
N THR A 261 -59.15 13.51 -23.02
CA THR A 261 -57.91 13.01 -23.59
C THR A 261 -57.27 14.16 -24.36
N GLU A 262 -55.98 14.37 -24.17
CA GLU A 262 -55.25 15.36 -24.98
C GLU A 262 -54.98 14.81 -26.38
N SER A 263 -55.23 15.64 -27.38
CA SER A 263 -54.71 15.47 -28.73
C SER A 263 -53.33 16.11 -28.84
N ASP A 264 -52.34 15.32 -29.28
CA ASP A 264 -51.01 15.82 -29.64
C ASP A 264 -51.01 16.63 -30.95
N SER A 265 -52.15 16.68 -31.64
CA SER A 265 -52.38 17.49 -32.83
C SER A 265 -53.35 18.64 -32.56
N GLY A 266 -53.39 19.62 -33.45
CA GLY A 266 -54.24 20.79 -33.29
C GLY A 266 -53.66 21.85 -32.36
N ARG A 267 -52.44 21.65 -31.84
CA ARG A 267 -51.74 22.66 -31.03
C ARG A 267 -51.38 23.88 -31.87
N PHE A 268 -51.37 25.04 -31.23
CA PHE A 268 -50.85 26.30 -31.79
C PHE A 268 -50.13 27.08 -30.69
N ALA A 269 -49.19 27.93 -31.09
CA ALA A 269 -48.42 28.78 -30.20
C ALA A 269 -48.95 30.21 -30.26
N VAL A 270 -49.26 30.79 -29.10
CA VAL A 270 -49.46 32.24 -28.98
C VAL A 270 -48.15 32.85 -28.51
N THR A 271 -47.64 33.81 -29.26
CA THR A 271 -46.30 34.37 -29.03
C THR A 271 -46.35 35.89 -28.90
N ASN A 272 -45.41 36.42 -28.12
CA ASN A 272 -45.15 37.85 -28.04
C ASN A 272 -43.63 38.07 -28.11
N PHE A 273 -43.04 37.63 -29.22
CA PHE A 273 -41.60 37.73 -29.38
C PHE A 273 -41.14 39.19 -29.35
N PRO A 274 -40.04 39.47 -28.64
CA PRO A 274 -39.50 40.81 -28.52
C PRO A 274 -39.07 41.33 -29.90
N THR A 275 -39.24 42.63 -30.12
CA THR A 275 -38.76 43.29 -31.34
C THR A 275 -37.29 43.70 -31.24
N GLU A 276 -36.66 43.56 -30.06
CA GLU A 276 -35.22 43.78 -29.89
C GLU A 276 -34.46 42.73 -30.70
N VAL A 277 -33.61 43.20 -31.62
CA VAL A 277 -32.67 42.35 -32.35
C VAL A 277 -31.36 42.32 -31.57
N VAL A 278 -31.08 41.19 -30.92
CA VAL A 278 -29.77 40.95 -30.30
C VAL A 278 -28.80 40.55 -31.40
N GLN A 279 -27.83 41.41 -31.69
CA GLN A 279 -26.79 41.11 -32.67
C GLN A 279 -25.88 40.01 -32.11
N ARG A 280 -25.67 38.95 -32.89
CA ARG A 280 -24.67 37.93 -32.58
C ARG A 280 -23.30 38.62 -32.45
N PRO A 281 -22.54 38.40 -31.37
CA PRO A 281 -21.21 38.97 -31.24
C PRO A 281 -20.31 38.55 -32.41
N ASP A 282 -19.57 39.49 -32.99
CA ASP A 282 -18.59 39.21 -34.05
C ASP A 282 -17.56 38.16 -33.62
N PHE A 283 -17.23 38.14 -32.33
CA PHE A 283 -16.23 37.26 -31.74
C PHE A 283 -16.72 36.62 -30.46
N GLY A 284 -16.29 35.39 -30.22
CA GLY A 284 -16.50 34.69 -28.95
C GLY A 284 -15.18 34.20 -28.36
N PHE A 285 -15.14 34.06 -27.03
CA PHE A 285 -13.96 33.59 -26.33
C PHE A 285 -14.33 32.71 -25.14
N SER A 286 -13.62 31.61 -24.95
CA SER A 286 -13.81 30.71 -23.80
C SER A 286 -12.53 29.93 -23.47
N ILE A 287 -12.48 29.38 -22.26
CA ILE A 287 -11.33 28.63 -21.75
C ILE A 287 -11.85 27.37 -21.07
N GLN A 288 -11.30 26.23 -21.44
CA GLN A 288 -11.65 24.93 -20.88
C GLN A 288 -10.44 24.28 -20.23
N SER A 289 -10.70 23.44 -19.24
CA SER A 289 -9.70 22.63 -18.57
C SER A 289 -9.93 21.15 -18.88
N ASP A 290 -8.86 20.36 -18.97
CA ASP A 290 -8.96 18.90 -19.16
C ASP A 290 -9.39 18.17 -17.88
N ALA A 291 -9.37 18.85 -16.74
CA ALA A 291 -9.87 18.36 -15.47
C ALA A 291 -10.39 19.51 -14.60
N GLU A 292 -11.24 19.17 -13.62
CA GLU A 292 -11.73 20.14 -12.63
C GLU A 292 -10.90 20.15 -11.35
N ASN A 293 -10.18 19.07 -11.08
CA ASN A 293 -9.28 18.91 -9.95
C ASN A 293 -7.88 18.63 -10.45
N TYR A 294 -6.96 19.56 -10.22
CA TYR A 294 -5.54 19.40 -10.49
C TYR A 294 -4.77 19.11 -9.21
N VAL A 295 -3.78 18.24 -9.30
CA VAL A 295 -2.90 17.93 -8.17
C VAL A 295 -1.86 19.05 -8.04
N ILE A 296 -1.67 19.58 -6.83
CA ILE A 296 -0.70 20.65 -6.61
C ILE A 296 0.70 20.24 -7.08
N GLY A 297 1.37 21.11 -7.83
CA GLY A 297 2.71 20.87 -8.38
C GLY A 297 2.75 19.93 -9.59
N PHE A 298 1.59 19.51 -10.13
CA PHE A 298 1.50 18.80 -11.41
C PHE A 298 1.03 19.73 -12.53
N PRO A 299 1.28 19.37 -13.81
CA PRO A 299 0.79 20.17 -14.92
C PRO A 299 -0.74 20.24 -14.98
N ALA A 300 -1.27 21.40 -15.39
CA ALA A 300 -2.68 21.62 -15.70
C ALA A 300 -2.84 22.10 -17.15
N THR A 301 -3.75 21.51 -17.90
CA THR A 301 -3.92 21.79 -19.33
C THR A 301 -5.18 22.61 -19.58
N PHE A 302 -5.02 23.73 -20.27
CA PHE A 302 -6.10 24.63 -20.64
C PHE A 302 -6.19 24.77 -22.17
N THR A 303 -7.41 24.72 -22.70
CA THR A 303 -7.69 25.00 -24.11
C THR A 303 -8.38 26.35 -24.23
N PHE A 304 -7.84 27.22 -25.06
CA PHE A 304 -8.38 28.54 -25.34
C PHE A 304 -9.11 28.47 -26.68
N ASN A 305 -10.41 28.76 -26.68
CA ASN A 305 -11.25 28.71 -27.87
C ASN A 305 -11.68 30.11 -28.29
N ILE A 306 -11.36 30.47 -29.54
CA ILE A 306 -11.67 31.74 -30.16
C ILE A 306 -12.59 31.50 -31.35
N PHE A 307 -13.73 32.19 -31.36
CA PHE A 307 -14.74 32.08 -32.41
C PHE A 307 -14.74 33.35 -33.24
N ASN A 308 -14.57 33.23 -34.56
CA ASN A 308 -14.69 34.32 -35.50
C ASN A 308 -15.98 34.16 -36.31
N ASN A 309 -16.98 34.99 -36.01
CA ASN A 309 -18.28 34.97 -36.68
C ASN A 309 -18.36 35.97 -37.85
N THR A 310 -17.23 36.58 -38.24
CA THR A 310 -17.17 37.57 -39.32
C THR A 310 -16.79 36.93 -40.66
N ASP A 311 -17.04 37.66 -41.75
CA ASP A 311 -16.70 37.24 -43.13
C ASP A 311 -15.21 37.33 -43.48
N VAL A 312 -14.34 37.71 -42.52
CA VAL A 312 -12.91 37.91 -42.77
C VAL A 312 -12.06 37.18 -41.75
N ASP A 313 -10.90 36.71 -42.21
CA ASP A 313 -9.89 36.16 -41.32
C ASP A 313 -9.39 37.22 -40.34
N ARG A 314 -9.17 36.81 -39.09
CA ARG A 314 -8.74 37.71 -38.02
C ARG A 314 -7.55 37.13 -37.28
N THR A 315 -6.62 38.00 -36.91
CA THR A 315 -5.49 37.65 -36.05
C THR A 315 -5.74 38.23 -34.67
N PHE A 316 -5.80 37.35 -33.68
CA PHE A 316 -6.06 37.70 -32.31
C PHE A 316 -4.83 37.53 -31.46
N ARG A 317 -4.65 38.47 -30.52
CA ARG A 317 -3.69 38.33 -29.42
C ARG A 317 -4.46 37.98 -28.16
N VAL A 318 -4.09 36.88 -27.52
CA VAL A 318 -4.65 36.43 -26.25
C VAL A 318 -3.62 36.65 -25.17
N THR A 319 -3.99 37.27 -24.06
CA THR A 319 -3.15 37.38 -22.86
C THR A 319 -3.85 36.75 -21.67
N TRP A 320 -3.11 36.14 -20.74
CA TRP A 320 -3.71 35.54 -19.56
C TRP A 320 -2.83 35.64 -18.31
N LYS A 321 -3.47 35.37 -17.17
CA LYS A 321 -2.84 35.24 -15.85
C LYS A 321 -3.62 34.29 -14.96
N LEU A 322 -2.95 33.79 -13.93
CA LEU A 322 -3.61 33.11 -12.83
C LEU A 322 -4.29 34.14 -11.90
N VAL A 323 -5.42 33.77 -11.32
CA VAL A 323 -6.32 34.70 -10.61
C VAL A 323 -5.65 35.30 -9.36
N HIS A 324 -4.77 34.56 -8.68
CA HIS A 324 -4.05 35.05 -7.51
C HIS A 324 -2.63 35.56 -7.83
N ASP A 325 -2.22 35.60 -9.10
CA ASP A 325 -1.00 36.32 -9.50
C ASP A 325 -1.30 37.83 -9.56
N LEU A 326 -0.69 38.58 -8.64
CA LEU A 326 -0.84 40.05 -8.54
C LEU A 326 -0.16 40.79 -9.72
N ARG A 327 0.54 40.08 -10.62
CA ARG A 327 1.13 40.66 -11.82
C ARG A 327 0.06 40.97 -12.89
N LYS A 328 0.40 41.87 -13.82
CA LYS A 328 -0.38 42.08 -15.05
C LYS A 328 -0.33 40.80 -15.91
N ALA A 329 -1.29 40.58 -16.80
CA ALA A 329 -1.26 39.44 -17.73
C ALA A 329 0.12 39.32 -18.40
N THR A 330 0.86 38.25 -18.10
CA THR A 330 2.27 38.08 -18.49
C THR A 330 2.44 37.13 -19.65
N ASP A 331 1.57 36.13 -19.75
CA ASP A 331 1.62 35.14 -20.81
C ASP A 331 0.73 35.60 -21.96
N GLN A 332 1.18 35.32 -23.19
CA GLN A 332 0.45 35.68 -24.39
C GLN A 332 0.66 34.68 -25.52
N ASN A 333 -0.31 34.64 -26.43
CA ASN A 333 -0.22 33.92 -27.69
C ASN A 333 -0.94 34.70 -28.79
N THR A 334 -0.56 34.48 -30.05
CA THR A 334 -1.22 35.04 -31.21
C THR A 334 -1.73 33.92 -32.10
N ILE A 335 -2.96 34.04 -32.57
CA ILE A 335 -3.60 33.04 -33.43
C ILE A 335 -4.41 33.71 -34.53
N THR A 336 -4.31 33.20 -35.75
CA THR A 336 -5.19 33.58 -36.86
C THR A 336 -6.35 32.61 -36.94
N VAL A 337 -7.57 33.13 -36.95
CA VAL A 337 -8.81 32.36 -37.07
C VAL A 337 -9.53 32.83 -38.32
N GLY A 338 -9.84 31.88 -39.22
CA GLY A 338 -10.50 32.17 -40.47
C GLY A 338 -11.92 32.70 -40.30
N ALA A 339 -12.46 33.33 -41.33
CA ALA A 339 -13.86 33.74 -41.39
C ALA A 339 -14.80 32.57 -41.04
N HIS A 340 -15.84 32.83 -40.24
CA HIS A 340 -16.84 31.84 -39.79
C HIS A 340 -16.25 30.55 -39.23
N SER A 341 -15.12 30.63 -38.53
CA SER A 341 -14.39 29.46 -38.02
C SER A 341 -14.01 29.60 -36.55
N THR A 342 -13.53 28.47 -36.00
CA THR A 342 -13.02 28.39 -34.64
C THR A 342 -11.52 28.11 -34.68
N GLY A 343 -10.75 28.87 -33.91
CA GLY A 343 -9.35 28.59 -33.65
C GLY A 343 -9.14 28.28 -32.17
N ASN A 344 -8.16 27.43 -31.89
CA ASN A 344 -7.80 27.13 -30.51
C ASN A 344 -6.29 26.93 -30.35
N PHE A 345 -5.83 27.07 -29.11
CA PHE A 345 -4.50 26.65 -28.71
C PHE A 345 -4.53 26.11 -27.27
N VAL A 346 -3.53 25.29 -26.94
CA VAL A 346 -3.38 24.66 -25.63
C VAL A 346 -2.27 25.35 -24.86
N TYR A 347 -2.55 25.69 -23.60
CA TYR A 347 -1.58 26.15 -22.61
C TYR A 347 -1.46 25.10 -21.51
N VAL A 348 -0.23 24.67 -21.23
CA VAL A 348 0.07 23.78 -20.09
C VAL A 348 0.71 24.61 -19.00
N LEU A 349 -0.02 24.84 -17.91
CA LEU A 349 0.54 25.38 -16.68
C LEU A 349 1.43 24.28 -16.05
N PRO A 350 2.76 24.45 -15.96
CA PRO A 350 3.64 23.36 -15.54
C PRO A 350 3.41 22.87 -14.11
N GLU A 351 2.97 23.77 -13.23
CA GLU A 351 2.68 23.50 -11.83
C GLU A 351 1.34 24.16 -11.42
N ALA A 352 0.33 23.34 -11.23
CA ALA A 352 -0.96 23.76 -10.69
C ALA A 352 -0.77 24.25 -9.24
N ARG A 353 -1.05 25.53 -9.01
CA ARG A 353 -0.79 26.23 -7.73
C ARG A 353 -1.76 27.36 -7.40
N ASP A 354 -2.77 27.55 -8.25
CA ASP A 354 -3.77 28.62 -8.16
C ASP A 354 -5.15 27.98 -8.34
N THR A 355 -6.24 28.75 -8.21
CA THR A 355 -7.62 28.24 -8.33
C THR A 355 -8.38 28.80 -9.52
N GLY A 356 -7.72 29.60 -10.35
CA GLY A 356 -8.32 30.05 -11.59
C GLY A 356 -7.34 30.69 -12.57
N LEU A 357 -7.81 30.82 -13.80
CA LEU A 357 -7.13 31.49 -14.90
C LEU A 357 -8.10 32.51 -15.51
N THR A 358 -7.60 33.70 -15.82
CA THR A 358 -8.36 34.74 -16.55
C THR A 358 -7.57 35.17 -17.77
N ALA A 359 -8.27 35.31 -18.89
CA ALA A 359 -7.69 35.71 -20.15
C ALA A 359 -8.47 36.82 -20.84
N PHE A 360 -7.77 37.55 -21.71
CA PHE A 360 -8.28 38.69 -22.46
C PHE A 360 -7.93 38.51 -23.93
N LEU A 361 -8.92 38.71 -24.80
CA LEU A 361 -8.80 38.62 -26.25
C LEU A 361 -8.72 40.02 -26.84
N TYR A 362 -7.75 40.26 -27.73
CA TYR A 362 -7.54 41.51 -28.44
C TYR A 362 -7.52 41.29 -29.96
N ASP A 363 -8.06 42.25 -30.72
CA ASP A 363 -7.93 42.26 -32.19
C ASP A 363 -6.60 42.90 -32.56
N ASP A 364 -5.67 42.08 -33.08
CA ASP A 364 -4.34 42.52 -33.50
C ASP A 364 -4.29 42.84 -35.01
N SER A 365 -5.42 42.74 -35.72
CA SER A 365 -5.53 43.07 -37.15
C SER A 365 -5.72 44.57 -37.45
N GLY A 366 -5.70 45.43 -36.41
CA GLY A 366 -5.84 46.88 -36.57
C GLY A 366 -5.48 47.71 -35.32
N SER A 367 -6.39 47.79 -34.34
CA SER A 367 -6.36 48.79 -33.24
C SER A 367 -5.95 48.27 -31.85
N ALA A 368 -5.52 47.01 -31.72
CA ALA A 368 -5.24 46.37 -30.43
C ALA A 368 -6.40 46.53 -29.42
N ALA A 369 -7.64 46.58 -29.94
CA ALA A 369 -8.82 46.76 -29.13
C ALA A 369 -9.11 45.50 -28.32
N TRP A 370 -9.46 45.68 -27.05
CA TRP A 370 -10.00 44.59 -26.24
C TRP A 370 -11.36 44.18 -26.79
N ILE A 371 -11.55 42.88 -26.99
CA ILE A 371 -12.77 42.29 -27.55
C ILE A 371 -13.62 41.63 -26.48
N ALA A 372 -13.00 40.72 -25.72
CA ALA A 372 -13.68 39.85 -24.79
C ALA A 372 -12.72 39.36 -23.69
N SER A 373 -13.29 38.80 -22.62
CA SER A 373 -12.53 38.10 -21.59
C SER A 373 -13.20 36.80 -21.23
N ALA A 374 -12.41 35.81 -20.83
CA ALA A 374 -12.90 34.54 -20.33
C ALA A 374 -12.14 34.17 -19.06
N ALA A 375 -12.77 33.41 -18.17
CA ALA A 375 -12.15 32.91 -16.97
C ALA A 375 -12.54 31.46 -16.73
N LYS A 376 -11.61 30.67 -16.19
CA LYS A 376 -11.83 29.29 -15.79
C LYS A 376 -11.36 29.10 -14.36
N GLY A 377 -12.31 28.78 -13.48
CA GLY A 377 -12.01 28.28 -12.13
C GLY A 377 -11.65 26.79 -12.19
N PHE A 378 -10.74 26.37 -11.33
CA PHE A 378 -10.38 24.96 -11.14
C PHE A 378 -9.93 24.71 -9.70
N ARG A 379 -9.99 23.46 -9.25
CA ARG A 379 -9.65 23.09 -7.88
C ARG A 379 -8.24 22.51 -7.79
N ILE A 380 -7.54 22.85 -6.72
CA ILE A 380 -6.26 22.23 -6.38
C ILE A 380 -6.49 21.20 -5.28
N VAL A 381 -6.00 19.99 -5.50
CA VAL A 381 -6.00 18.91 -4.51
C VAL A 381 -4.56 18.57 -4.09
N GLY A 382 -4.34 18.40 -2.78
CA GLY A 382 -3.06 17.95 -2.26
C GLY A 382 -2.89 16.44 -2.47
N PRO A 383 -1.82 15.94 -3.10
CA PRO A 383 -1.60 14.51 -3.26
C PRO A 383 -1.42 13.83 -1.91
N LEU A 384 -2.13 12.71 -1.68
CA LEU A 384 -2.00 11.90 -0.48
C LEU A 384 -2.20 10.43 -0.83
N VAL A 385 -1.28 9.58 -0.39
CA VAL A 385 -1.38 8.13 -0.56
C VAL A 385 -1.20 7.40 0.76
N ASN A 386 -1.90 6.27 0.89
CA ASN A 386 -1.60 5.29 1.92
C ASN A 386 -0.64 4.24 1.35
N VAL A 387 0.37 3.86 2.14
CA VAL A 387 1.40 2.89 1.74
C VAL A 387 1.44 1.76 2.75
N ALA A 388 1.10 0.55 2.30
CA ALA A 388 1.26 -0.68 3.08
C ALA A 388 2.44 -1.47 2.51
N ALA A 389 3.40 -1.86 3.34
CA ALA A 389 4.58 -2.60 2.91
C ALA A 389 4.72 -3.89 3.75
N THR A 390 5.12 -4.98 3.09
CA THR A 390 5.25 -6.31 3.71
C THR A 390 6.40 -7.07 3.08
N PHE A 391 7.24 -7.69 3.90
CA PHE A 391 8.21 -8.68 3.43
C PHE A 391 7.53 -10.03 3.21
N SER A 392 8.06 -10.84 2.29
CA SER A 392 7.57 -12.21 2.08
C SER A 392 7.82 -13.15 3.27
N LYS A 393 8.82 -12.84 4.11
CA LYS A 393 9.15 -13.53 5.36
C LYS A 393 9.44 -12.54 6.47
N TYR A 394 9.23 -12.96 7.72
CA TYR A 394 9.68 -12.22 8.91
C TYR A 394 11.15 -12.46 9.24
N VAL A 395 11.72 -13.58 8.78
CA VAL A 395 13.08 -14.02 9.07
C VAL A 395 13.74 -14.44 7.76
N TYR A 396 14.97 -13.98 7.53
CA TYR A 396 15.79 -14.34 6.37
C TYR A 396 17.16 -14.86 6.82
N ASP A 397 17.82 -15.59 5.93
CA ASP A 397 19.21 -16.03 6.09
C ASP A 397 20.22 -15.05 5.47
N PHE A 398 21.47 -15.10 5.94
CA PHE A 398 22.57 -14.33 5.33
C PHE A 398 22.78 -14.76 3.87
N GLY A 399 22.96 -13.81 2.95
CA GLY A 399 23.08 -14.10 1.53
C GLY A 399 21.77 -14.38 0.80
N GLU A 400 20.63 -14.47 1.51
CA GLU A 400 19.32 -14.67 0.90
C GLU A 400 18.82 -13.39 0.20
N ASN A 401 18.02 -13.54 -0.86
CA ASN A 401 17.29 -12.42 -1.45
C ASN A 401 16.03 -12.11 -0.66
N ALA A 402 15.96 -10.92 -0.05
CA ALA A 402 14.75 -10.42 0.58
C ALA A 402 13.81 -9.81 -0.47
N SER A 403 12.50 -10.07 -0.33
CA SER A 403 11.48 -9.50 -1.21
C SER A 403 10.50 -8.66 -0.42
N LEU A 404 10.35 -7.40 -0.81
CA LEU A 404 9.44 -6.43 -0.23
C LEU A 404 8.33 -6.12 -1.23
N ALA A 405 7.10 -6.50 -0.91
CA ALA A 405 5.90 -6.08 -1.62
C ALA A 405 5.31 -4.85 -0.94
N PHE A 406 4.74 -3.92 -1.71
CA PHE A 406 4.04 -2.78 -1.18
C PHE A 406 2.88 -2.33 -2.06
N ARG A 407 1.82 -1.86 -1.41
CA ARG A 407 0.62 -1.32 -2.03
C ARG A 407 0.51 0.17 -1.75
N VAL A 408 0.37 0.96 -2.81
CA VAL A 408 0.15 2.41 -2.73
C VAL A 408 -1.29 2.70 -3.14
N SER A 409 -2.07 3.30 -2.25
CA SER A 409 -3.50 3.59 -2.47
C SER A 409 -3.76 5.09 -2.49
N ASN A 410 -4.34 5.57 -3.57
CA ASN A 410 -4.76 6.95 -3.75
C ASN A 410 -6.14 7.17 -3.11
N ARG A 411 -6.29 8.25 -2.33
CA ARG A 411 -7.55 8.63 -1.70
C ARG A 411 -8.34 9.66 -2.48
N TYR A 412 -7.79 10.19 -3.58
CA TYR A 412 -8.42 11.23 -4.38
C TYR A 412 -8.92 10.70 -5.72
N PRO A 413 -10.00 11.29 -6.27
CA PRO A 413 -10.56 10.94 -7.58
C PRO A 413 -9.74 11.48 -8.77
N VAL A 414 -8.44 11.70 -8.57
CA VAL A 414 -7.53 12.20 -9.61
C VAL A 414 -6.32 11.30 -9.68
N SER A 415 -6.00 10.82 -10.88
CA SER A 415 -4.78 10.02 -11.10
C SER A 415 -3.57 10.93 -11.28
N TYR A 416 -2.40 10.50 -10.80
CA TYR A 416 -1.17 11.27 -10.95
C TYR A 416 0.06 10.36 -10.97
N LYS A 417 1.13 10.84 -11.60
CA LYS A 417 2.43 10.17 -11.59
C LYS A 417 3.17 10.45 -10.28
N SER A 418 3.96 9.52 -9.78
CA SER A 418 4.76 9.75 -8.58
C SER A 418 6.08 8.99 -8.68
N THR A 419 7.00 9.37 -7.81
CA THR A 419 8.28 8.67 -7.64
C THR A 419 8.24 7.91 -6.32
N ILE A 420 8.57 6.61 -6.35
CA ILE A 420 8.62 5.77 -5.16
C ILE A 420 10.07 5.47 -4.84
N ARG A 421 10.51 5.84 -3.63
CA ARG A 421 11.83 5.49 -3.10
C ARG A 421 11.68 4.36 -2.09
N VAL A 422 12.47 3.30 -2.27
CA VAL A 422 12.59 2.22 -1.30
C VAL A 422 13.99 2.23 -0.75
N SER A 423 14.12 2.27 0.57
CA SER A 423 15.41 2.11 1.26
C SER A 423 15.30 1.08 2.36
N VAL A 424 16.41 0.35 2.61
CA VAL A 424 16.50 -0.66 3.65
C VAL A 424 17.70 -0.34 4.52
N ALA A 425 17.47 -0.15 5.80
CA ALA A 425 18.51 0.12 6.78
C ALA A 425 18.77 -1.11 7.65
N ASN A 426 20.04 -1.31 7.99
CA ASN A 426 20.46 -2.31 8.97
C ASN A 426 20.15 -1.87 10.42
N PRO A 427 20.38 -2.72 11.43
CA PRO A 427 20.15 -2.38 12.84
C PRO A 427 20.89 -1.14 13.36
N LEU A 428 21.94 -0.69 12.68
CA LEU A 428 22.68 0.54 13.00
C LEU A 428 22.14 1.78 12.28
N GLY A 429 21.05 1.64 11.50
CA GLY A 429 20.47 2.71 10.70
C GLY A 429 21.19 3.00 9.37
N ILE A 430 22.18 2.17 8.98
CA ILE A 430 22.94 2.35 7.74
C ILE A 430 22.16 1.73 6.59
N SER A 431 21.94 2.50 5.51
CA SER A 431 21.27 2.01 4.30
C SER A 431 22.12 0.94 3.61
N ILE A 432 21.57 -0.27 3.47
CA ILE A 432 22.20 -1.38 2.74
C ILE A 432 21.60 -1.57 1.34
N PHE A 433 20.42 -1.00 1.08
CA PHE A 433 19.76 -1.03 -0.23
C PHE A 433 18.97 0.25 -0.42
N SER A 434 19.00 0.82 -1.62
CA SER A 434 18.20 1.97 -2.01
C SER A 434 17.88 1.90 -3.50
N THR A 435 16.62 2.10 -3.87
CA THR A 435 16.19 2.18 -5.26
C THR A 435 15.05 3.19 -5.44
N GLU A 436 14.90 3.69 -6.66
CA GLU A 436 13.87 4.65 -7.03
C GLU A 436 13.09 4.12 -8.25
N ILE A 437 11.76 4.19 -8.17
CA ILE A 437 10.84 3.84 -9.24
C ILE A 437 10.18 5.14 -9.72
N PRO A 438 10.65 5.74 -10.83
CA PRO A 438 10.11 7.00 -11.32
C PRO A 438 8.81 6.80 -12.12
N ASN A 439 8.03 7.88 -12.26
CA ASN A 439 6.87 7.96 -13.16
C ASN A 439 5.78 6.90 -12.95
N VAL A 440 5.60 6.45 -11.71
CA VAL A 440 4.59 5.47 -11.34
C VAL A 440 3.21 6.11 -11.42
N GLN A 441 2.36 5.64 -12.33
CA GLN A 441 0.97 6.11 -12.45
C GLN A 441 0.13 5.53 -11.31
N ILE A 442 -0.39 6.39 -10.44
CA ILE A 442 -1.31 6.01 -9.38
C ILE A 442 -2.75 6.37 -9.83
N PRO A 443 -3.65 5.38 -9.99
CA PRO A 443 -5.00 5.63 -10.51
C PRO A 443 -5.88 6.42 -9.54
N ALA A 444 -6.89 7.11 -10.07
CA ALA A 444 -7.90 7.82 -9.29
C ALA A 444 -8.66 6.85 -8.38
N THR A 445 -8.76 7.15 -7.08
CA THR A 445 -9.37 6.29 -6.03
C THR A 445 -8.90 4.83 -6.01
N GLY A 446 -7.81 4.51 -6.72
CA GLY A 446 -7.34 3.16 -6.90
C GLY A 446 -6.05 2.89 -6.14
N SER A 447 -5.49 1.70 -6.39
CA SER A 447 -4.20 1.31 -5.81
C SER A 447 -3.33 0.63 -6.85
N ILE A 448 -2.03 0.71 -6.62
CA ILE A 448 -1.03 -0.08 -7.33
C ILE A 448 -0.32 -1.02 -6.35
N GLU A 449 0.17 -2.12 -6.87
CA GLU A 449 1.04 -3.04 -6.16
C GLU A 449 2.37 -3.11 -6.89
N GLN A 450 3.45 -3.13 -6.12
CA GLN A 450 4.82 -3.19 -6.61
C GLN A 450 5.61 -4.09 -5.66
N ALA A 451 6.70 -4.65 -6.17
CA ALA A 451 7.64 -5.41 -5.37
C ALA A 451 9.07 -5.10 -5.78
N VAL A 452 9.97 -5.11 -4.80
CA VAL A 452 11.41 -5.04 -5.02
C VAL A 452 12.08 -6.20 -4.30
N SER A 453 13.13 -6.74 -4.91
CA SER A 453 13.96 -7.77 -4.30
C SER A 453 15.41 -7.31 -4.28
N PHE A 454 16.12 -7.66 -3.21
CA PHE A 454 17.52 -7.29 -3.02
C PHE A 454 18.27 -8.38 -2.23
N PRO A 455 19.56 -8.60 -2.51
CA PRO A 455 20.37 -9.55 -1.75
C PRO A 455 20.72 -9.00 -0.38
N ILE A 456 20.57 -9.82 0.66
CA ILE A 456 21.14 -9.54 1.98
C ILE A 456 22.65 -9.85 1.90
N PRO A 457 23.55 -8.90 2.19
CA PRO A 457 24.99 -9.15 2.15
C PRO A 457 25.41 -10.32 3.05
N ALA A 458 26.40 -11.11 2.61
CA ALA A 458 26.89 -12.24 3.42
C ALA A 458 27.61 -11.79 4.71
N ASP A 459 28.14 -10.57 4.70
CA ASP A 459 28.76 -9.86 5.82
C ASP A 459 27.76 -8.97 6.59
N ALA A 460 26.45 -9.11 6.32
CA ALA A 460 25.41 -8.39 7.05
C ALA A 460 25.50 -8.65 8.56
N ILE A 461 25.06 -7.67 9.35
CA ILE A 461 25.02 -7.76 10.80
C ILE A 461 23.68 -8.35 11.26
N SER A 462 23.70 -9.18 12.29
CA SER A 462 22.46 -9.73 12.83
C SER A 462 21.59 -8.66 13.50
N GLY A 463 20.27 -8.77 13.38
CA GLY A 463 19.30 -7.91 14.06
C GLY A 463 18.08 -7.59 13.18
N THR A 464 17.28 -6.61 13.60
CA THR A 464 16.10 -6.16 12.86
C THR A 464 16.45 -5.12 11.80
N TYR A 465 16.10 -5.42 10.55
CA TYR A 465 16.23 -4.51 9.41
C TYR A 465 14.88 -3.82 9.16
N VAL A 466 14.95 -2.56 8.73
CA VAL A 466 13.75 -1.75 8.45
C VAL A 466 13.78 -1.27 7.01
N ALA A 467 12.74 -1.60 6.25
CA ALA A 467 12.46 -1.01 4.96
C ALA A 467 11.54 0.20 5.10
N SER A 468 11.85 1.26 4.37
CA SER A 468 11.03 2.46 4.21
C SER A 468 10.64 2.60 2.74
N VAL A 469 9.33 2.75 2.49
CA VAL A 469 8.77 3.04 1.17
C VAL A 469 8.20 4.45 1.23
N VAL A 470 8.81 5.39 0.51
CA VAL A 470 8.42 6.80 0.50
C VAL A 470 7.92 7.16 -0.90
N VAL A 471 6.73 7.74 -0.99
CA VAL A 471 6.14 8.21 -2.24
C VAL A 471 6.24 9.73 -2.28
N GLY A 472 6.77 10.29 -3.36
CA GLY A 472 6.91 11.73 -3.59
C GLY A 472 6.17 12.21 -4.83
N SER A 473 5.74 13.48 -4.82
CA SER A 473 5.28 14.21 -6.00
C SER A 473 6.45 14.80 -6.80
N GLY A 474 6.21 15.23 -8.05
CA GLY A 474 7.24 15.75 -8.96
C GLY A 474 8.14 16.87 -8.39
N SER A 475 7.68 17.59 -7.38
CA SER A 475 8.43 18.61 -6.63
C SER A 475 9.19 18.08 -5.39
N SER A 476 9.38 16.77 -5.26
CA SER A 476 10.09 16.06 -4.16
C SER A 476 9.40 16.05 -2.78
N ALA A 477 8.22 16.65 -2.66
CA ALA A 477 7.44 16.61 -1.43
C ALA A 477 6.93 15.19 -1.15
N ARG A 478 7.11 14.71 0.09
CA ARG A 478 6.59 13.40 0.53
C ARG A 478 5.07 13.45 0.61
N ILE A 479 4.40 12.55 -0.13
CA ILE A 479 2.93 12.44 -0.19
C ILE A 479 2.39 11.19 0.51
N GLY A 480 3.29 10.29 0.94
CA GLY A 480 2.96 9.12 1.74
C GLY A 480 4.20 8.31 2.06
N ALA A 481 4.15 7.51 3.11
CA ALA A 481 5.16 6.49 3.35
C ALA A 481 4.61 5.32 4.17
N GLY A 482 5.26 4.17 4.02
CA GLY A 482 5.02 2.96 4.79
C GLY A 482 6.35 2.30 5.14
N SER A 483 6.34 1.40 6.10
CA SER A 483 7.53 0.66 6.50
C SER A 483 7.20 -0.80 6.78
N ALA A 484 8.23 -1.64 6.64
CA ALA A 484 8.18 -3.05 6.99
C ALA A 484 9.50 -3.44 7.68
N ARG A 485 9.51 -4.56 8.39
CA ARG A 485 10.71 -5.06 9.05
C ARG A 485 10.87 -6.57 8.85
N PHE A 486 12.11 -7.02 8.89
CA PHE A 486 12.48 -8.43 8.98
C PHE A 486 13.65 -8.59 9.93
N ASP A 487 13.83 -9.79 10.47
CA ASP A 487 14.94 -10.14 11.35
C ASP A 487 15.97 -11.00 10.62
N LEU A 488 17.24 -10.72 10.90
CA LEU A 488 18.39 -11.52 10.48
C LEU A 488 19.01 -12.15 11.75
N PRO A 489 18.56 -13.35 12.14
CA PRO A 489 19.00 -13.98 13.37
C PRO A 489 20.42 -14.55 13.27
N VAL A 490 20.99 -14.84 14.43
CA VAL A 490 22.32 -15.44 14.58
C VAL A 490 22.17 -16.75 15.34
N GLY A 491 22.88 -17.78 14.89
CA GLY A 491 22.94 -19.06 15.61
C GLY A 491 23.60 -18.92 16.99
N ILE A 492 23.18 -19.76 17.93
CA ILE A 492 23.70 -19.79 19.30
C ILE A 492 24.16 -21.23 19.54
N LEU A 493 25.47 -21.44 19.59
CA LEU A 493 26.04 -22.74 19.92
C LEU A 493 26.43 -22.79 21.39
N SER A 494 26.08 -23.90 22.02
CA SER A 494 26.54 -24.30 23.36
C SER A 494 27.56 -25.43 23.22
N ILE A 495 28.50 -25.51 24.16
CA ILE A 495 29.53 -26.56 24.20
C ILE A 495 29.66 -27.12 25.62
N ALA A 496 29.65 -28.45 25.74
CA ALA A 496 29.86 -29.17 26.99
C ALA A 496 30.95 -30.25 26.81
N PRO A 497 32.06 -30.20 27.57
CA PRO A 497 33.09 -31.23 27.51
C PRO A 497 32.61 -32.54 28.15
N GLN A 498 32.92 -33.66 27.51
CA GLN A 498 32.70 -35.02 27.99
C GLN A 498 34.05 -35.59 28.43
N ILE A 499 34.41 -35.32 29.69
CA ILE A 499 35.73 -35.66 30.24
C ILE A 499 35.79 -37.14 30.61
N PRO A 500 36.79 -37.91 30.13
CA PRO A 500 36.93 -39.30 30.51
C PRO A 500 37.29 -39.41 32.00
N GLY A 501 36.72 -40.40 32.70
CA GLY A 501 37.04 -40.66 34.11
C GLY A 501 38.49 -41.12 34.35
N VAL A 502 39.16 -41.58 33.29
CA VAL A 502 40.54 -42.06 33.29
C VAL A 502 41.28 -41.46 32.10
N PHE A 503 42.45 -40.88 32.34
CA PHE A 503 43.34 -40.39 31.30
C PHE A 503 44.49 -41.38 31.09
N VAL A 504 44.59 -41.87 29.86
CA VAL A 504 45.70 -42.64 29.30
C VAL A 504 46.38 -41.84 28.18
N PRO A 505 47.60 -42.19 27.75
CA PRO A 505 48.18 -41.63 26.52
C PRO A 505 47.19 -41.72 25.35
N ASP A 506 47.08 -40.64 24.56
CA ASP A 506 46.16 -40.52 23.42
C ASP A 506 44.66 -40.61 23.79
N SER A 507 44.28 -40.20 25.00
CA SER A 507 42.87 -40.11 25.40
C SER A 507 42.09 -39.20 24.46
N SER A 508 40.97 -39.72 23.94
CA SER A 508 40.00 -38.93 23.19
C SER A 508 39.07 -38.18 24.13
N ILE A 509 38.95 -36.87 23.94
CA ILE A 509 38.05 -36.00 24.71
C ILE A 509 36.89 -35.60 23.80
N GLY A 510 35.68 -35.97 24.19
CA GLY A 510 34.46 -35.60 23.48
C GLY A 510 33.94 -34.22 23.91
N PHE A 511 33.24 -33.56 23.00
CA PHE A 511 32.55 -32.29 23.22
C PHE A 511 31.18 -32.35 22.57
N GLN A 512 30.13 -32.18 23.36
CA GLN A 512 28.78 -32.01 22.86
C GLN A 512 28.59 -30.56 22.44
N VAL A 513 28.29 -30.35 21.16
CA VAL A 513 27.96 -29.04 20.59
C VAL A 513 26.51 -29.04 20.16
N ALA A 514 25.71 -28.09 20.67
CA ALA A 514 24.30 -27.98 20.33
C ALA A 514 23.93 -26.56 19.89
N ASN A 515 23.13 -26.46 18.82
CA ASN A 515 22.58 -25.20 18.34
C ASN A 515 21.23 -24.91 19.00
N SER A 516 21.24 -24.03 20.00
CA SER A 516 20.04 -23.54 20.66
C SER A 516 19.48 -22.26 20.02
N GLY A 517 20.06 -21.80 18.90
CA GLY A 517 19.59 -20.65 18.14
C GLY A 517 18.49 -21.00 17.13
N VAL A 518 18.00 -19.99 16.44
CA VAL A 518 16.95 -20.11 15.40
C VAL A 518 17.51 -20.11 13.97
N SER A 519 18.84 -20.01 13.81
CA SER A 519 19.53 -20.06 12.52
C SER A 519 20.51 -21.22 12.46
N THR A 520 20.69 -21.79 11.27
CA THR A 520 21.74 -22.77 11.01
C THR A 520 23.12 -22.14 11.17
N VAL A 521 24.05 -22.83 11.83
CA VAL A 521 25.46 -22.42 11.92
C VAL A 521 26.28 -23.33 11.01
N SER A 522 26.84 -22.78 9.93
CA SER A 522 27.60 -23.54 8.93
C SER A 522 29.11 -23.60 9.17
N ASN A 523 29.66 -22.60 9.88
CA ASN A 523 31.10 -22.47 10.12
C ASN A 523 31.37 -22.32 11.62
N ALA A 524 31.71 -23.42 12.29
CA ALA A 524 32.15 -23.43 13.67
C ALA A 524 33.45 -24.24 13.81
N VAL A 525 34.35 -23.77 14.68
CA VAL A 525 35.65 -24.40 14.94
C VAL A 525 35.83 -24.57 16.44
N LEU A 526 36.05 -25.81 16.86
CA LEU A 526 36.43 -26.14 18.23
C LEU A 526 37.96 -26.13 18.33
N THR A 527 38.50 -25.30 19.21
CA THR A 527 39.91 -25.30 19.61
C THR A 527 40.02 -25.85 21.02
N ALA A 528 40.85 -26.88 21.22
CA ALA A 528 41.16 -27.45 22.53
C ALA A 528 42.65 -27.31 22.81
N LYS A 529 43.00 -26.97 24.05
CA LYS A 529 44.36 -26.62 24.45
C LYS A 529 44.65 -27.16 25.85
N LEU A 530 45.76 -27.87 26.00
CA LEU A 530 46.22 -28.38 27.29
C LEU A 530 47.42 -27.58 27.80
N THR A 531 47.34 -27.13 29.05
CA THR A 531 48.42 -26.39 29.72
C THR A 531 48.90 -27.10 30.98
N ALA A 532 50.18 -26.94 31.31
CA ALA A 532 50.74 -27.33 32.62
C ALA A 532 50.40 -26.28 33.70
N GLY A 533 50.55 -26.61 34.98
CA GLY A 533 50.25 -25.71 36.11
C GLY A 533 51.00 -24.37 36.15
N GLY A 534 52.06 -24.21 35.34
CA GLY A 534 52.75 -22.91 35.11
C GLY A 534 52.25 -22.12 33.90
N GLY A 535 51.20 -22.57 33.22
CA GLY A 535 50.62 -21.93 32.02
C GLY A 535 51.26 -22.33 30.69
N ALA A 536 52.32 -23.15 30.71
CA ALA A 536 52.98 -23.64 29.50
C ALA A 536 52.04 -24.51 28.66
N VAL A 537 51.93 -24.23 27.36
CA VAL A 537 51.10 -24.98 26.43
C VAL A 537 51.81 -26.26 26.05
N LEU A 538 51.18 -27.39 26.32
CA LEU A 538 51.73 -28.72 26.01
C LEU A 538 51.17 -29.27 24.70
N TRP A 539 49.93 -28.90 24.39
CA TRP A 539 49.21 -29.37 23.22
C TRP A 539 48.08 -28.41 22.87
N GLU A 540 47.80 -28.26 21.57
CA GLU A 540 46.68 -27.50 21.04
C GLU A 540 46.23 -28.11 19.71
N ALA A 541 44.92 -28.24 19.52
CA ALA A 541 44.33 -28.70 18.26
C ALA A 541 43.04 -27.95 17.96
N SER A 542 42.72 -27.85 16.67
CA SER A 542 41.46 -27.28 16.19
C SER A 542 40.75 -28.24 15.26
N GLN A 543 39.44 -28.39 15.44
CA GLN A 543 38.59 -29.30 14.67
C GLN A 543 37.37 -28.53 14.14
N PRO A 544 37.07 -28.58 12.83
CA PRO A 544 35.83 -28.02 12.29
C PRO A 544 34.63 -28.81 12.80
N VAL A 545 33.52 -28.10 13.04
CA VAL A 545 32.23 -28.67 13.41
C VAL A 545 31.33 -28.64 12.19
N ALA A 546 30.66 -29.75 11.88
CA ALA A 546 29.72 -29.82 10.76
C ALA A 546 28.57 -28.82 10.94
N PRO A 547 27.92 -28.37 9.85
CA PRO A 547 26.78 -27.47 9.93
C PRO A 547 25.67 -27.98 10.86
N LEU A 548 25.20 -27.12 11.77
CA LEU A 548 24.16 -27.46 12.75
C LEU A 548 22.90 -26.64 12.51
N ALA A 549 21.80 -27.31 12.14
CA ALA A 549 20.48 -26.71 12.07
C ALA A 549 19.95 -26.32 13.47
N PRO A 550 18.95 -25.42 13.56
CA PRO A 550 18.28 -25.09 14.83
C PRO A 550 17.80 -26.34 15.58
N GLY A 551 18.15 -26.46 16.87
CA GLY A 551 17.79 -27.59 17.73
C GLY A 551 18.62 -28.86 17.52
N ALA A 552 19.53 -28.89 16.55
CA ALA A 552 20.43 -30.03 16.32
C ALA A 552 21.66 -29.97 17.24
N GLY A 553 22.25 -31.13 17.50
CA GLY A 553 23.53 -31.28 18.19
C GLY A 553 24.44 -32.29 17.51
N THR A 554 25.73 -32.21 17.82
CA THR A 554 26.76 -33.13 17.33
C THR A 554 27.84 -33.33 18.38
N ASP A 555 28.53 -34.47 18.31
CA ASP A 555 29.70 -34.76 19.12
C ASP A 555 30.97 -34.51 18.31
N VAL A 556 31.92 -33.82 18.92
CA VAL A 556 33.25 -33.55 18.34
C VAL A 556 34.29 -34.10 19.30
N SER A 557 35.21 -34.93 18.80
CA SER A 557 36.26 -35.51 19.64
C SER A 557 37.64 -35.05 19.19
N VAL A 558 38.52 -34.81 20.17
CA VAL A 558 39.93 -34.47 19.94
C VAL A 558 40.81 -35.45 20.71
N SER A 559 41.90 -35.92 20.12
CA SER A 559 42.86 -36.81 20.80
C SER A 559 43.97 -36.00 21.45
N VAL A 560 44.23 -36.24 22.74
CA VAL A 560 45.27 -35.56 23.51
C VAL A 560 46.50 -36.46 23.66
N PRO A 561 47.60 -36.17 22.95
CA PRO A 561 48.80 -37.00 22.95
C PRO A 561 49.68 -36.70 24.16
N LEU A 562 49.34 -37.27 25.31
CA LEU A 562 50.07 -37.09 26.57
C LEU A 562 50.90 -38.33 26.89
N SER A 563 52.05 -38.47 26.25
CA SER A 563 52.90 -39.66 26.36
C SER A 563 53.82 -39.69 27.58
N ASN A 564 54.09 -38.54 28.23
CA ASN A 564 54.97 -38.44 29.41
C ASN A 564 54.48 -37.38 30.42
N PRO A 565 53.44 -37.67 31.24
CA PRO A 565 52.99 -36.74 32.27
C PRO A 565 54.04 -36.53 33.36
N SER A 566 54.02 -35.34 33.97
CA SER A 566 54.72 -35.02 35.22
C SER A 566 53.70 -34.87 36.34
N TYR A 567 54.12 -35.03 37.60
CA TYR A 567 53.22 -34.74 38.72
C TYR A 567 52.83 -33.27 38.75
N GLY A 568 51.55 -32.98 38.94
CA GLY A 568 51.03 -31.62 38.99
C GLY A 568 49.61 -31.46 38.47
N GLU A 569 49.18 -30.20 38.40
CA GLU A 569 47.90 -29.80 37.82
C GLU A 569 48.08 -29.43 36.34
N TYR A 570 47.12 -29.85 35.53
CA TYR A 570 46.98 -29.50 34.12
C TYR A 570 45.60 -28.92 33.88
N TRP A 571 45.46 -28.08 32.85
CA TRP A 571 44.19 -27.48 32.47
C TRP A 571 43.88 -27.73 31.01
N LEU A 572 42.73 -28.35 30.74
CA LEU A 572 42.17 -28.44 29.40
C LEU A 572 41.27 -27.23 29.17
N HIS A 573 41.71 -26.32 28.33
CA HIS A 573 40.92 -25.19 27.83
C HIS A 573 40.25 -25.57 26.51
N TYR A 574 39.03 -25.13 26.30
CA TYR A 574 38.31 -25.31 25.05
C TYR A 574 37.57 -24.03 24.67
N ALA A 575 37.53 -23.74 23.37
CA ALA A 575 36.85 -22.60 22.79
C ALA A 575 36.18 -23.02 21.48
N LEU A 576 34.88 -22.76 21.37
CA LEU A 576 34.09 -22.94 20.16
C LEU A 576 33.87 -21.57 19.53
N SER A 577 34.56 -21.29 18.42
CA SER A 577 34.40 -20.07 17.64
C SER A 577 33.42 -20.29 16.50
N TYR A 578 32.43 -19.42 16.34
CA TYR A 578 31.41 -19.49 15.31
C TYR A 578 30.86 -18.09 15.00
N GLY A 579 30.20 -17.93 13.85
CA GLY A 579 29.47 -16.74 13.37
C GLY A 579 29.73 -15.38 14.04
N GLN A 580 30.13 -14.37 13.26
CA GLN A 580 30.26 -12.96 13.72
C GLN A 580 31.13 -12.79 14.98
N GLY A 581 32.18 -13.62 15.14
CA GLY A 581 33.15 -13.51 16.23
C GLY A 581 32.67 -14.01 17.59
N LYS A 582 31.58 -14.79 17.65
CA LYS A 582 31.12 -15.40 18.90
C LYS A 582 32.03 -16.54 19.32
N VAL A 583 32.31 -16.60 20.62
CA VAL A 583 33.11 -17.66 21.24
C VAL A 583 32.41 -18.19 22.48
N SER A 584 32.21 -19.49 22.56
CA SER A 584 31.84 -20.18 23.80
C SER A 584 33.04 -20.95 24.32
N GLN A 585 33.46 -20.72 25.56
CA GLN A 585 34.71 -21.28 26.09
C GLN A 585 34.58 -21.75 27.53
N GLY A 586 35.51 -22.61 27.95
CA GLY A 586 35.63 -23.08 29.32
C GLY A 586 36.95 -23.80 29.57
N SER A 587 37.13 -24.29 30.79
CA SER A 587 38.28 -25.11 31.14
C SER A 587 37.97 -26.12 32.24
N VAL A 588 38.64 -27.28 32.19
CA VAL A 588 38.52 -28.33 33.19
C VAL A 588 39.91 -28.73 33.70
N PRO A 589 40.11 -28.87 35.03
CA PRO A 589 41.38 -29.34 35.56
C PRO A 589 41.54 -30.86 35.35
N VAL A 590 42.76 -31.28 35.05
CA VAL A 590 43.17 -32.69 35.00
C VAL A 590 44.44 -32.83 35.84
N GLN A 591 44.45 -33.74 36.81
CA GLN A 591 45.54 -33.82 37.78
C GLN A 591 46.33 -35.13 37.66
N VAL A 592 47.66 -35.03 37.66
CA VAL A 592 48.56 -36.16 37.87
C VAL A 592 49.01 -36.11 39.32
N ARG A 593 48.37 -36.89 40.20
CA ARG A 593 48.60 -36.80 41.65
C ARG A 593 48.52 -38.16 42.32
N LYS A 594 49.47 -38.44 43.21
CA LYS A 594 49.49 -39.63 44.08
C LYS A 594 49.61 -39.19 45.53
N ALA A 595 49.01 -39.97 46.43
CA ALA A 595 49.21 -39.85 47.88
C ALA A 595 50.05 -41.04 48.37
N ILE A 596 51.11 -40.74 49.12
CA ILE A 596 51.99 -41.74 49.74
C ILE A 596 51.80 -41.70 51.25
N ASP A 597 51.47 -42.84 51.83
CA ASP A 597 51.32 -43.05 53.27
C ASP A 597 52.28 -44.16 53.73
N VAL A 598 53.08 -43.89 54.76
CA VAL A 598 54.11 -44.81 55.26
C VAL A 598 53.71 -45.28 56.65
N ARG A 599 53.55 -46.59 56.82
CA ARG A 599 53.06 -47.20 58.06
C ARG A 599 54.09 -48.17 58.62
N PHE A 600 54.48 -47.96 59.85
CA PHE A 600 55.33 -48.88 60.60
C PHE A 600 54.49 -49.94 61.30
N ASP A 601 55.01 -51.15 61.39
CA ASP A 601 54.36 -52.21 62.17
C ASP A 601 54.43 -51.95 63.68
N LYS A 602 55.37 -51.10 64.13
CA LYS A 602 55.61 -50.76 65.54
C LYS A 602 56.00 -49.28 65.72
N PRO A 603 55.76 -48.71 66.92
CA PRO A 603 56.13 -47.33 67.22
C PRO A 603 57.65 -47.14 67.42
N ASP A 604 58.35 -48.19 67.83
CA ASP A 604 59.79 -48.20 68.07
C ASP A 604 60.39 -49.60 67.80
N TYR A 605 61.70 -49.63 67.60
CA TYR A 605 62.42 -50.84 67.23
C TYR A 605 63.71 -50.99 68.03
N HIS A 606 64.05 -52.22 68.41
CA HIS A 606 65.36 -52.52 68.99
C HIS A 606 66.36 -52.98 67.93
N VAL A 607 67.65 -52.78 68.19
CA VAL A 607 68.70 -53.36 67.35
C VAL A 607 68.54 -54.90 67.30
N ARG A 608 68.88 -55.52 66.17
CA ARG A 608 68.63 -56.93 65.83
C ARG A 608 67.17 -57.32 65.59
N GLN A 609 66.23 -56.40 65.75
CA GLN A 609 64.84 -56.61 65.35
C GLN A 609 64.66 -56.37 63.83
N ALA A 610 63.64 -56.97 63.23
CA ALA A 610 63.19 -56.57 61.91
C ALA A 610 62.35 -55.28 61.97
N LEU A 611 62.69 -54.31 61.13
CA LEU A 611 61.89 -53.16 60.78
C LEU A 611 60.85 -53.58 59.74
N GLY A 612 59.56 -53.57 60.11
CA GLY A 612 58.45 -53.77 59.20
C GLY A 612 57.81 -52.45 58.81
N LEU A 613 57.68 -52.17 57.52
CA LEU A 613 56.93 -51.00 57.05
C LEU A 613 56.12 -51.32 55.80
N THR A 614 54.99 -50.64 55.62
CA THR A 614 54.16 -50.72 54.43
C THR A 614 54.00 -49.33 53.84
N VAL A 615 54.28 -49.19 52.56
CA VAL A 615 54.02 -47.96 51.80
C VAL A 615 52.71 -48.13 51.04
N ARG A 616 51.70 -47.34 51.40
CA ARG A 616 50.44 -47.26 50.66
C ARG A 616 50.49 -46.12 49.67
N ILE A 617 50.28 -46.43 48.40
CA ILE A 617 50.18 -45.47 47.31
C ILE A 617 48.73 -45.40 46.86
N THR A 618 48.16 -44.20 46.78
CA THR A 618 46.79 -43.99 46.28
C THR A 618 46.80 -43.05 45.09
N ASN A 619 46.17 -43.42 43.99
CA ASN A 619 45.97 -42.51 42.87
C ASN A 619 44.82 -41.55 43.16
N THR A 620 45.15 -40.31 43.48
CA THR A 620 44.18 -39.25 43.76
C THR A 620 43.96 -38.33 42.56
N GLY A 621 44.60 -38.62 41.42
CA GLY A 621 44.48 -37.88 40.16
C GLY A 621 43.67 -38.65 39.11
N ASN A 622 43.72 -38.15 37.87
CA ASN A 622 42.94 -38.68 36.75
C ASN A 622 43.74 -39.64 35.85
N PHE A 623 45.08 -39.64 35.97
CA PHE A 623 45.96 -40.37 35.05
C PHE A 623 46.34 -41.75 35.57
N VAL A 624 46.40 -42.72 34.65
CA VAL A 624 47.04 -44.03 34.87
C VAL A 624 48.41 -43.99 34.23
N ALA A 625 49.44 -44.27 35.02
CA ALA A 625 50.82 -44.34 34.56
C ALA A 625 51.54 -45.46 35.30
N ASP A 626 52.58 -45.99 34.66
CA ASP A 626 53.50 -46.91 35.30
C ASP A 626 54.60 -46.11 36.01
N GLU A 627 54.79 -46.40 37.30
CA GLU A 627 55.62 -45.62 38.20
C GLU A 627 56.68 -46.52 38.88
N THR A 628 57.74 -45.92 39.42
CA THR A 628 58.76 -46.63 40.21
C THR A 628 58.79 -46.08 41.61
N LEU A 629 58.45 -46.92 42.59
CA LEU A 629 58.61 -46.64 44.01
C LEU A 629 60.04 -46.92 44.43
N ARG A 630 60.69 -46.01 45.14
CA ARG A 630 62.03 -46.17 45.71
C ARG A 630 62.01 -45.85 47.21
N LEU A 631 62.62 -46.71 48.02
CA LEU A 631 62.78 -46.52 49.46
C LEU A 631 64.26 -46.46 49.80
N GLN A 632 64.66 -45.38 50.48
CA GLN A 632 66.03 -45.17 50.94
C GLN A 632 66.07 -45.03 52.46
N ILE A 633 66.93 -45.82 53.12
CA ILE A 633 67.22 -45.71 54.55
C ILE A 633 68.74 -45.63 54.71
N PRO A 634 69.33 -44.41 54.74
CA PRO A 634 70.78 -44.21 54.69
C PRO A 634 71.54 -44.93 55.81
N ASP A 635 71.03 -44.89 57.05
CA ASP A 635 71.67 -45.51 58.21
C ASP A 635 71.72 -47.05 58.14
N LEU A 636 70.90 -47.65 57.26
CA LEU A 636 70.88 -49.08 56.98
C LEU A 636 71.55 -49.44 55.65
N GLY A 637 72.02 -48.45 54.87
CA GLY A 637 72.49 -48.66 53.50
C GLY A 637 71.43 -49.20 52.54
N VAL A 638 70.13 -49.03 52.87
CA VAL A 638 69.02 -49.53 52.06
C VAL A 638 68.72 -48.54 50.94
N ASP A 639 68.66 -49.06 49.71
CA ASP A 639 68.18 -48.36 48.53
C ASP A 639 67.52 -49.38 47.60
N VAL A 640 66.19 -49.48 47.66
CA VAL A 640 65.41 -50.49 46.93
C VAL A 640 64.33 -49.84 46.10
N SER A 641 64.07 -50.38 44.91
CA SER A 641 63.02 -49.92 44.00
C SER A 641 62.06 -51.03 43.63
N GLN A 642 60.77 -50.69 43.49
CA GLN A 642 59.71 -51.59 43.02
C GLN A 642 58.81 -50.88 42.00
N PRO A 643 58.37 -51.57 40.92
CA PRO A 643 57.41 -51.00 39.98
C PRO A 643 56.01 -50.91 40.59
N VAL A 644 55.28 -49.86 40.25
CA VAL A 644 53.86 -49.64 40.58
C VAL A 644 53.14 -49.38 39.27
N THR A 645 52.38 -50.35 38.76
CA THR A 645 51.80 -50.28 37.41
C THR A 645 50.29 -50.19 37.45
N GLY A 646 49.72 -49.49 36.46
CA GLY A 646 48.29 -49.52 36.16
C GLY A 646 47.32 -49.03 37.26
N LEU A 647 47.78 -48.22 38.23
CA LEU A 647 46.96 -47.77 39.35
C LEU A 647 45.82 -46.84 38.90
N GLN A 648 44.58 -47.30 38.93
CA GLN A 648 43.40 -46.55 38.48
C GLN A 648 43.07 -45.35 39.39
N PRO A 649 42.42 -44.29 38.89
CA PRO A 649 41.92 -43.20 39.73
C PRO A 649 41.09 -43.72 40.93
N GLY A 650 41.44 -43.26 42.13
CA GLY A 650 40.84 -43.70 43.40
C GLY A 650 41.38 -45.02 43.97
N GLN A 651 42.19 -45.77 43.22
CA GLN A 651 42.74 -47.05 43.66
C GLN A 651 43.96 -46.85 44.58
N SER A 652 44.13 -47.76 45.55
CA SER A 652 45.33 -47.86 46.38
C SER A 652 46.07 -49.18 46.14
N VAL A 653 47.37 -49.18 46.37
CA VAL A 653 48.23 -50.37 46.47
C VAL A 653 49.10 -50.27 47.72
N ASP A 654 49.27 -51.38 48.43
CA ASP A 654 50.13 -51.49 49.60
C ASP A 654 51.40 -52.27 49.23
N VAL A 655 52.56 -51.67 49.48
CA VAL A 655 53.87 -52.26 49.18
C VAL A 655 54.63 -52.51 50.49
N PRO A 656 54.74 -53.77 50.96
CA PRO A 656 55.40 -54.10 52.22
C PRO A 656 56.92 -54.22 52.04
N PHE A 657 57.67 -53.79 53.07
CA PHE A 657 59.11 -53.93 53.18
C PHE A 657 59.49 -54.47 54.57
N THR A 658 60.59 -55.21 54.64
CA THR A 658 61.13 -55.72 55.90
C THR A 658 62.66 -55.74 55.86
N PHE A 659 63.30 -55.16 56.87
CA PHE A 659 64.76 -55.06 56.95
C PHE A 659 65.26 -55.47 58.34
N PRO A 660 66.37 -56.22 58.46
CA PRO A 660 67.00 -56.47 59.75
C PRO A 660 67.76 -55.23 60.24
N LEU A 661 67.53 -54.81 61.49
CA LEU A 661 68.29 -53.72 62.11
C LEU A 661 69.64 -54.24 62.65
N PRO A 662 70.79 -53.67 62.24
CA PRO A 662 72.09 -54.16 62.67
C PRO A 662 72.34 -53.85 64.16
N ALA A 663 73.14 -54.69 64.81
CA ALA A 663 73.53 -54.50 66.21
C ALA A 663 74.35 -53.21 66.45
N THR A 664 74.93 -52.65 65.38
CA THR A 664 75.77 -51.45 65.38
C THR A 664 74.97 -50.16 65.15
N LEU A 665 73.66 -50.24 64.94
CA LEU A 665 72.82 -49.06 64.75
C LEU A 665 72.77 -48.25 66.05
N SER A 666 73.05 -46.94 65.96
CA SER A 666 72.95 -46.04 67.12
C SER A 666 71.50 -45.89 67.58
N SER A 667 71.28 -45.61 68.86
CA SER A 667 69.95 -45.19 69.32
C SER A 667 69.62 -43.80 68.80
N GLY A 668 68.36 -43.56 68.43
CA GLY A 668 67.89 -42.27 67.93
C GLY A 668 66.81 -42.41 66.86
N VAL A 669 66.54 -41.29 66.18
CA VAL A 669 65.63 -41.23 65.03
C VAL A 669 66.43 -41.49 63.76
N HIS A 670 66.00 -42.48 62.98
CA HIS A 670 66.59 -42.82 61.69
C HIS A 670 65.67 -42.36 60.56
N ALA A 671 66.20 -41.55 59.65
CA ALA A 671 65.44 -41.01 58.55
C ALA A 671 65.29 -42.01 57.40
N MET A 672 64.19 -41.91 56.66
CA MET A 672 63.99 -42.55 55.37
C MET A 672 63.30 -41.61 54.39
N THR A 673 63.48 -41.90 53.11
CA THR A 673 62.76 -41.23 52.03
C THR A 673 62.09 -42.28 51.17
N VAL A 674 60.80 -42.08 50.92
CA VAL A 674 60.03 -42.81 49.92
C VAL A 674 59.81 -41.88 48.74
N SER A 675 60.25 -42.27 47.54
CA SER A 675 59.97 -41.52 46.31
C SER A 675 59.20 -42.36 45.31
N LEU A 676 58.25 -41.74 44.61
CA LEU A 676 57.51 -42.36 43.52
C LEU A 676 57.77 -41.56 42.25
N ALA A 677 58.45 -42.17 41.29
CA ALA A 677 58.88 -41.52 40.06
C ALA A 677 58.06 -41.99 38.84
N LEU A 678 57.69 -41.05 37.98
CA LEU A 678 57.11 -41.28 36.65
C LEU A 678 58.23 -41.50 35.61
N PRO A 679 57.93 -42.09 34.43
CA PRO A 679 58.90 -42.26 33.35
C PRO A 679 59.46 -40.94 32.81
N SER A 680 58.71 -39.84 32.99
CA SER A 680 59.15 -38.47 32.69
C SER A 680 60.31 -37.98 33.56
N GLY A 681 60.65 -38.72 34.63
CA GLY A 681 61.62 -38.30 35.65
C GLY A 681 61.01 -37.44 36.77
N SER A 682 59.73 -37.04 36.65
CA SER A 682 59.02 -36.35 37.72
C SER A 682 58.77 -37.30 38.90
N ALA A 683 59.10 -36.87 40.11
CA ALA A 683 58.93 -37.68 41.32
C ALA A 683 58.24 -36.90 42.44
N VAL A 684 57.47 -37.62 43.26
CA VAL A 684 56.96 -37.12 44.54
C VAL A 684 57.67 -37.85 45.67
N GLU A 685 58.06 -37.11 46.70
CA GLU A 685 58.80 -37.65 47.85
C GLU A 685 57.99 -37.52 49.13
N LYS A 686 58.11 -38.55 49.98
CA LYS A 686 57.53 -38.59 51.32
C LYS A 686 58.64 -38.95 52.31
N PRO A 687 59.08 -38.02 53.17
CA PRO A 687 59.99 -38.36 54.25
C PRO A 687 59.27 -39.18 55.32
N GLY A 688 60.01 -40.06 55.97
CA GLY A 688 59.57 -40.83 57.13
C GLY A 688 60.72 -41.03 58.12
N SER A 689 60.43 -41.55 59.30
CA SER A 689 61.44 -41.94 60.25
C SER A 689 60.95 -43.03 61.19
N PHE A 690 61.88 -43.80 61.74
CA PHE A 690 61.61 -44.73 62.83
C PHE A 690 62.56 -44.46 64.00
N PHE A 691 62.18 -44.90 65.19
CA PHE A 691 62.93 -44.63 66.42
C PHE A 691 63.51 -45.91 67.02
N VAL A 692 64.78 -45.84 67.43
CA VAL A 692 65.48 -46.87 68.20
C VAL A 692 65.80 -46.30 69.58
N PRO A 693 65.14 -46.76 70.67
CA PRO A 693 65.34 -46.21 71.99
C PRO A 693 66.76 -46.51 72.52
N PRO A 694 67.34 -45.64 73.36
CA PRO A 694 68.60 -45.92 74.02
C PRO A 694 68.47 -47.12 74.97
N ALA A 695 69.59 -47.84 75.17
CA ALA A 695 69.65 -48.88 76.17
C ALA A 695 69.38 -48.28 77.57
N ARG A 696 68.33 -48.76 78.24
CA ARG A 696 68.01 -48.37 79.61
C ARG A 696 68.46 -49.47 80.55
N LEU A 697 69.57 -49.24 81.25
CA LEU A 697 69.93 -50.06 82.40
C LEU A 697 69.09 -49.59 83.60
N SER A 698 68.38 -50.53 84.22
CA SER A 698 67.70 -50.33 85.49
C SER A 698 68.38 -51.17 86.55
N LEU A 699 68.74 -50.54 87.67
CA LEU A 699 69.21 -51.24 88.85
C LEU A 699 68.03 -51.36 89.80
N SER A 700 67.71 -52.59 90.19
CA SER A 700 66.69 -52.86 91.20
C SER A 700 67.32 -53.62 92.37
N GLN A 701 66.84 -53.32 93.56
CA GLN A 701 67.27 -53.96 94.80
C GLN A 701 66.01 -54.44 95.51
N GLY A 702 65.90 -55.75 95.74
CA GLY A 702 64.68 -56.37 96.26
C GLY A 702 64.39 -56.11 97.75
N GLN A 703 65.37 -55.64 98.52
CA GLN A 703 65.23 -55.31 99.94
C GLN A 703 65.93 -53.98 100.27
N THR A 704 65.36 -53.20 101.19
CA THR A 704 65.87 -51.87 101.57
C THR A 704 66.49 -51.82 102.96
N THR A 705 66.57 -52.95 103.68
CA THR A 705 67.10 -53.06 105.04
C THR A 705 67.98 -54.30 105.15
N PHE A 706 69.19 -54.12 105.69
CA PHE A 706 70.22 -55.15 105.81
C PHE A 706 70.86 -55.11 107.21
N ALA A 707 71.21 -56.26 107.76
CA ALA A 707 72.02 -56.40 108.96
C ALA A 707 73.52 -56.43 108.63
N ALA A 708 74.37 -56.13 109.61
CA ALA A 708 75.83 -56.19 109.42
C ALA A 708 76.27 -57.64 109.12
N GLY A 709 76.83 -57.86 107.92
CA GLY A 709 77.21 -59.17 107.39
C GLY A 709 76.38 -59.64 106.20
N ASP A 710 75.28 -58.96 105.87
CA ASP A 710 74.41 -59.34 104.74
C ASP A 710 75.07 -59.06 103.38
N THR A 711 74.85 -59.96 102.42
CA THR A 711 75.20 -59.74 101.01
C THR A 711 74.05 -59.06 100.29
N VAL A 712 74.29 -57.84 99.80
CA VAL A 712 73.31 -57.10 98.99
C VAL A 712 73.37 -57.58 97.55
N THR A 713 72.28 -58.16 97.04
CA THR A 713 72.12 -58.45 95.61
C THR A 713 71.43 -57.28 94.91
N VAL A 714 72.13 -56.61 94.01
CA VAL A 714 71.55 -55.64 93.07
C VAL A 714 71.36 -56.34 91.74
N THR A 715 70.14 -56.36 91.23
CA THR A 715 69.85 -56.90 89.90
C THR A 715 69.88 -55.76 88.89
N ALA A 716 70.81 -55.85 87.93
CA ALA A 716 70.81 -54.99 86.75
C ALA A 716 69.98 -55.64 85.65
N SER A 717 69.02 -54.92 85.09
CA SER A 717 68.22 -55.34 83.93
C SER A 717 68.07 -54.21 82.92
#